data_AF-A0A8J7P4I0-F1
#
_entry.id   AF-A0A8J7P4I0-F1
#
_cell.length_a   1.000
_cell.length_b   1.000
_cell.length_c   1.000
_cell.angle_alpha   90.00
_cell.angle_beta   90.00
_cell.angle_gamma   90.00
#
_symmetry.space_group_name_H-M   'P 1'
#
loop_
_entity.id
_entity.type
_entity.pdbx_description
1 polymer ?
#
loop_
_entity_poly.entity_id
_entity_poly.type
_entity_poly.pdbx_seq_one_letter_code
_entity_poly.pdbx_strand_id
1 'polypeptide(L)'
;MPDPNPTLPGRALQKTCTLVVFLCAVHLSVTLLYYLNTLDVFRNSFAQNQQQNTYDTSALSRSEATLTSNLSERQPPGARSPTVKAKDLEQCPETSPLLVGPLRIEFSQPVGLKQVEIENPELRDGGRYMPKDCVARQKVAFIIPFRKRDEHLKFWLYYLHPILQRQQLDYGVYVINQFGDETFNRAKLLNIGYAEALKEYDYDCFVFSDVDLIPMDDRNIYKCYSQPRHLAVSMDKFGFRLPYQQYFGGVSSLSKEQFLKINGFPNNYWGWGGEDDDIYNRISSRGMSISRPDAVIGKCRMIRHDRDRKNDPNPQRFDRIVHTRETMNTDGINSLTYKVVKVEKNKLYTNITVDVGMPTRKTYFVIMLPDLTPLSPLFCQTACSLRVSLRDSQSREQALEESLANAQNALQHVANKLYRPASVFEPTSEGRIAQWKLHASLSTGPQQQKGTFYELRTYCIKPEHNSAFLKLTNENIQLRTAHSELLGYWSVEYGGLNEVFHIWKYESYAQRAAVRAALAQDPEWQNQYISKALPMLRAQDSEVTYLVPWCEIDKPSKEGVYELVTFQMKPGGPAVWGKAFRAAVSTHSKAGYAHLVGVFHSEFGLLNRVHALWWYEDPDRRAATRRVAHQDARVVAAGKVTAPGFCTTLTSLWARSGIHSSIVLAGLKLTGQIQQLLKHIVPIVSTKNL
;
A
#
# COMPACT_ATOMS: atom_id res chain seq x y z
N MET A 1 60.20 -25.64 42.28
CA MET A 1 58.96 -26.12 42.91
C MET A 1 58.09 -24.92 43.22
N PRO A 2 56.85 -24.85 42.71
CA PRO A 2 55.83 -24.02 43.31
C PRO A 2 54.81 -24.88 44.08
N ASP A 3 54.57 -24.49 45.32
CA ASP A 3 53.53 -25.01 46.21
C ASP A 3 52.16 -24.34 45.91
N PRO A 4 51.01 -24.96 46.27
CA PRO A 4 49.71 -24.72 45.66
C PRO A 4 48.78 -23.78 46.45
N ASN A 5 47.81 -23.21 45.73
CA ASN A 5 46.56 -22.58 46.15
C ASN A 5 46.60 -21.32 47.04
N PRO A 6 45.74 -20.35 46.69
CA PRO A 6 44.64 -20.06 47.60
C PRO A 6 43.25 -20.06 46.90
N THR A 7 42.40 -20.95 47.42
CA THR A 7 40.96 -20.77 47.74
C THR A 7 40.04 -19.92 46.84
N LEU A 8 39.05 -20.61 46.24
CA LEU A 8 37.89 -20.07 45.52
C LEU A 8 36.96 -19.17 46.39
N PRO A 9 36.30 -18.16 45.80
CA PRO A 9 35.21 -17.39 46.41
C PRO A 9 33.85 -18.10 46.22
N GLY A 10 33.77 -19.41 46.48
CA GLY A 10 32.56 -20.20 46.20
C GLY A 10 31.36 -19.87 47.10
N ARG A 11 31.60 -19.52 48.37
CA ARG A 11 30.53 -19.23 49.35
C ARG A 11 29.79 -17.93 49.08
N ALA A 12 30.46 -16.92 48.52
CA ALA A 12 29.83 -15.64 48.22
C ALA A 12 28.90 -15.77 47.00
N LEU A 13 29.37 -16.43 45.94
CA LEU A 13 28.58 -16.66 44.73
C LEU A 13 27.35 -17.54 45.01
N GLN A 14 27.51 -18.57 45.85
CA GLN A 14 26.39 -19.43 46.24
C GLN A 14 25.33 -18.66 47.04
N LYS A 15 25.73 -17.79 47.99
CA LYS A 15 24.79 -16.92 48.72
C LYS A 15 24.05 -15.96 47.80
N THR A 16 24.73 -15.37 46.82
CA THR A 16 24.11 -14.47 45.84
C THR A 16 23.12 -15.21 44.94
N CYS A 17 23.47 -16.40 44.45
CA CYS A 17 22.56 -17.23 43.65
C CYS A 17 21.33 -17.67 44.47
N THR A 18 21.50 -18.08 45.73
CA THR A 18 20.38 -18.43 46.61
C THR A 18 19.46 -17.24 46.86
N LEU A 19 20.01 -16.03 47.04
CA LEU A 19 19.22 -14.82 47.19
C LEU A 19 18.41 -14.48 45.93
N VAL A 20 19.01 -14.62 44.75
CA VAL A 20 18.31 -14.38 43.47
C VAL A 20 17.18 -15.39 43.25
N VAL A 21 17.42 -16.67 43.52
CA VAL A 21 16.38 -17.70 43.41
C VAL A 21 15.23 -17.44 44.40
N PHE A 22 15.55 -17.02 45.62
CA PHE A 22 14.55 -16.65 46.61
C PHE A 22 13.72 -15.43 46.16
N LEU A 23 14.35 -14.39 45.62
CA LEU A 23 13.65 -13.21 45.10
C LEU A 23 12.75 -13.55 43.90
N CYS A 24 13.21 -14.43 43.00
CA CYS A 24 12.39 -14.93 41.90
C CYS A 24 11.18 -15.73 42.39
N ALA A 25 11.37 -16.59 43.40
CA ALA A 25 10.29 -17.35 44.00
C ALA A 25 9.25 -16.43 44.66
N VAL A 26 9.69 -15.42 45.43
CA VAL A 26 8.80 -14.42 46.03
C VAL A 26 8.04 -13.63 44.95
N HIS A 27 8.71 -13.22 43.87
CA HIS A 27 8.07 -12.50 42.77
C HIS A 27 6.99 -13.35 42.06
N LEU A 28 7.28 -14.63 41.81
CA LEU A 28 6.30 -15.55 41.23
C LEU A 28 5.13 -15.82 42.19
N SER A 29 5.38 -15.97 43.49
CA SER A 29 4.33 -16.14 44.49
C SER A 29 3.43 -14.91 44.62
N VAL A 30 3.99 -13.70 44.61
CA VAL A 30 3.21 -12.45 44.61
C VAL A 30 2.40 -12.30 43.32
N THR A 31 2.99 -12.62 42.17
CA THR A 31 2.30 -12.57 40.87
C THR A 31 1.17 -13.59 40.81
N LEU A 32 1.38 -14.79 41.35
CA LEU A 32 0.36 -15.83 41.44
C LEU A 32 -0.76 -15.43 42.41
N LEU A 33 -0.44 -14.89 43.58
CA LEU A 33 -1.44 -14.37 44.54
C LEU A 33 -2.24 -13.21 43.96
N TYR A 34 -1.60 -12.31 43.19
CA TYR A 34 -2.28 -11.26 42.46
C TYR A 34 -3.25 -11.84 41.43
N TYR A 35 -2.81 -12.84 40.65
CA TYR A 35 -3.65 -13.54 39.67
C TYR A 35 -4.82 -14.31 40.30
N LEU A 36 -4.57 -15.01 41.41
CA LEU A 36 -5.60 -15.74 42.14
C LEU A 36 -6.61 -14.79 42.80
N ASN A 37 -6.16 -13.66 43.36
CA ASN A 37 -7.06 -12.62 43.87
C ASN A 37 -7.85 -11.93 42.74
N THR A 38 -7.27 -11.76 41.54
CA THR A 38 -8.05 -11.22 40.40
C THR A 38 -9.10 -12.22 39.92
N LEU A 39 -8.81 -13.53 39.95
CA LEU A 39 -9.80 -14.57 39.67
C LEU A 39 -10.91 -14.63 40.73
N ASP A 40 -10.60 -14.40 42.01
CA ASP A 40 -11.59 -14.36 43.09
C ASP A 40 -12.50 -13.12 43.02
N VAL A 41 -11.96 -11.96 42.57
CA VAL A 41 -12.78 -10.77 42.27
C VAL A 41 -13.74 -11.05 41.11
N PHE A 42 -13.29 -11.77 40.08
CA PHE A 42 -14.16 -12.20 38.97
C PHE A 42 -15.21 -13.23 39.42
N ARG A 43 -14.85 -14.17 40.31
CA ARG A 43 -15.78 -15.19 40.83
C ARG A 43 -16.82 -14.60 41.77
N ASN A 44 -16.43 -13.67 42.65
CA ASN A 44 -17.35 -12.97 43.55
C ASN A 44 -18.27 -11.99 42.82
N SER A 45 -17.78 -11.34 41.74
CA SER A 45 -18.62 -10.51 40.86
C SER A 45 -19.62 -11.34 40.03
N PHE A 46 -19.30 -12.61 39.76
CA PHE A 46 -20.20 -13.54 39.08
C PHE A 46 -21.25 -14.13 40.05
N ALA A 47 -20.88 -14.39 41.31
CA ALA A 47 -21.80 -14.87 42.34
C ALA A 47 -22.79 -13.79 42.81
N GLN A 48 -22.38 -12.52 42.93
CA GLN A 48 -23.30 -11.41 43.24
C GLN A 48 -24.32 -11.15 42.12
N ASN A 49 -23.94 -11.33 40.84
CA ASN A 49 -24.87 -11.18 39.71
C ASN A 49 -25.87 -12.35 39.56
N GLN A 50 -25.66 -13.49 40.23
CA GLN A 50 -26.67 -14.56 40.29
C GLN A 50 -27.64 -14.43 41.48
N GLN A 51 -27.32 -13.67 42.53
CA GLN A 51 -28.24 -13.44 43.65
C GLN A 51 -29.13 -12.19 43.53
N GLN A 52 -28.85 -11.29 42.58
CA GLN A 52 -29.71 -10.13 42.30
C GLN A 52 -30.85 -10.41 41.29
N ASN A 53 -30.91 -11.62 40.71
CA ASN A 53 -31.97 -12.06 39.80
C ASN A 53 -32.97 -13.05 40.42
N THR A 54 -33.07 -13.12 41.75
CA THR A 54 -34.03 -14.02 42.44
C THR A 54 -34.98 -13.30 43.41
N TYR A 55 -35.05 -11.98 43.36
CA TYR A 55 -36.06 -11.20 44.08
C TYR A 55 -36.67 -10.15 43.13
N ASP A 56 -37.53 -10.60 42.19
CA ASP A 56 -38.71 -9.83 41.73
C ASP A 56 -39.60 -10.64 40.76
N THR A 57 -39.87 -11.90 41.10
CA THR A 57 -40.91 -12.72 40.47
C THR A 57 -42.04 -12.98 41.47
N SER A 58 -42.69 -11.91 41.94
CA SER A 58 -43.98 -12.03 42.66
C SER A 58 -44.82 -10.75 42.62
N ALA A 59 -44.82 -10.01 41.51
CA ALA A 59 -45.69 -8.82 41.38
C ALA A 59 -46.05 -8.47 39.93
N LEU A 60 -46.50 -9.44 39.11
CA LEU A 60 -47.15 -9.16 37.81
C LEU A 60 -47.94 -10.39 37.34
N SER A 61 -48.91 -10.80 38.15
CA SER A 61 -49.91 -11.82 37.78
C SER A 61 -51.26 -11.46 38.42
N ARG A 62 -51.74 -10.23 38.18
CA ARG A 62 -53.10 -9.84 38.56
C ARG A 62 -53.61 -8.58 37.84
N SER A 63 -53.72 -8.60 36.51
CA SER A 63 -54.62 -7.66 35.79
C SER A 63 -54.83 -8.04 34.31
N GLU A 64 -55.29 -9.26 34.03
CA GLU A 64 -55.92 -9.58 32.73
C GLU A 64 -57.13 -10.48 32.99
N ALA A 65 -58.24 -9.87 33.39
CA ALA A 65 -59.57 -10.48 33.36
C ALA A 65 -60.66 -9.44 33.68
N THR A 66 -60.89 -8.44 32.83
CA THR A 66 -62.21 -7.79 32.75
C THR A 66 -62.38 -7.02 31.44
N LEU A 67 -63.58 -7.13 30.87
CA LEU A 67 -64.18 -6.32 29.79
C LEU A 67 -64.05 -6.83 28.34
N THR A 68 -64.68 -7.99 28.10
CA THR A 68 -65.56 -8.15 26.94
C THR A 68 -67.01 -7.97 27.38
N SER A 69 -67.73 -6.97 26.86
CA SER A 69 -69.15 -7.01 26.46
C SER A 69 -69.73 -5.61 26.24
N ASN A 70 -70.64 -5.52 25.27
CA ASN A 70 -71.62 -4.46 24.96
C ASN A 70 -71.10 -3.30 24.08
N LEU A 71 -71.69 -2.92 22.95
CA LEU A 71 -72.99 -3.19 22.32
C LEU A 71 -72.91 -2.87 20.80
N SER A 72 -73.85 -3.44 20.04
CA SER A 72 -74.08 -3.32 18.60
C SER A 72 -75.11 -2.24 18.28
N GLU A 73 -74.94 -1.41 17.23
CA GLU A 73 -76.05 -0.99 16.34
C GLU A 73 -75.61 -0.34 15.00
N ARG A 74 -76.52 -0.32 14.02
CA ARG A 74 -76.35 -0.25 12.54
C ARG A 74 -76.33 1.18 11.92
N GLN A 75 -75.40 1.43 10.97
CA GLN A 75 -75.44 1.96 9.56
C GLN A 75 -76.36 3.16 9.08
N PRO A 76 -76.11 3.80 7.88
CA PRO A 76 -75.43 5.10 7.62
C PRO A 76 -76.32 6.10 6.77
N PRO A 77 -75.84 7.01 5.88
CA PRO A 77 -74.62 7.84 5.77
C PRO A 77 -74.92 9.37 5.66
N GLY A 78 -73.94 10.23 5.98
CA GLY A 78 -74.01 11.68 5.75
C GLY A 78 -72.66 12.24 5.31
N ALA A 79 -72.57 12.62 4.03
CA ALA A 79 -71.39 13.21 3.42
C ALA A 79 -71.02 14.55 4.07
N ARG A 80 -69.78 14.66 4.57
CA ARG A 80 -68.99 15.89 4.62
C ARG A 80 -67.53 15.48 4.77
N SER A 81 -66.79 15.64 3.68
CA SER A 81 -65.33 15.58 3.67
C SER A 81 -64.79 16.64 4.63
N PRO A 82 -64.11 16.27 5.74
CA PRO A 82 -63.17 17.19 6.34
C PRO A 82 -61.91 17.12 5.49
N THR A 83 -61.57 18.23 4.86
CA THR A 83 -60.19 18.48 4.41
C THR A 83 -59.28 18.39 5.63
N VAL A 84 -58.83 17.17 5.92
CA VAL A 84 -57.75 16.91 6.87
C VAL A 84 -56.54 17.62 6.28
N LYS A 85 -56.23 18.81 6.81
CA LYS A 85 -54.90 19.40 6.65
C LYS A 85 -53.93 18.30 7.06
N ALA A 86 -53.13 17.81 6.11
CA ALA A 86 -52.08 16.84 6.39
C ALA A 86 -51.27 17.39 7.56
N LYS A 87 -51.29 16.68 8.68
CA LYS A 87 -50.53 17.08 9.86
C LYS A 87 -49.07 16.96 9.44
N ASP A 88 -48.36 18.08 9.31
CA ASP A 88 -46.95 18.09 8.96
C ASP A 88 -46.21 17.19 9.97
N LEU A 89 -45.56 16.13 9.47
CA LEU A 89 -44.85 15.18 10.31
C LEU A 89 -43.68 15.89 11.00
N GLU A 90 -43.54 15.67 12.31
CA GLU A 90 -42.41 16.20 13.07
C GLU A 90 -41.10 15.49 12.68
N GLN A 91 -39.95 16.11 12.97
CA GLN A 91 -38.66 15.44 12.79
C GLN A 91 -38.51 14.26 13.75
N CYS A 92 -37.91 13.16 13.28
CA CYS A 92 -37.58 12.03 14.14
C CYS A 92 -36.69 12.48 15.31
N PRO A 93 -36.77 11.84 16.50
CA PRO A 93 -35.94 12.21 17.65
C PRO A 93 -34.43 12.04 17.35
N GLU A 94 -33.57 12.78 18.05
CA GLU A 94 -32.11 12.70 17.85
C GLU A 94 -31.55 11.29 18.10
N THR A 95 -32.08 10.64 19.13
CA THR A 95 -31.86 9.22 19.44
C THR A 95 -33.17 8.50 19.21
N SER A 96 -33.16 7.53 18.30
CA SER A 96 -34.36 6.72 18.04
C SER A 96 -34.77 5.94 19.30
N PRO A 97 -36.06 5.91 19.65
CA PRO A 97 -36.59 5.10 20.75
C PRO A 97 -36.67 3.61 20.39
N LEU A 98 -36.41 3.24 19.14
CA LEU A 98 -36.55 1.87 18.63
C LEU A 98 -35.27 1.03 18.79
N LEU A 99 -34.17 1.62 19.25
CA LEU A 99 -32.88 0.94 19.38
C LEU A 99 -32.94 -0.14 20.46
N VAL A 100 -32.37 -1.32 20.19
CA VAL A 100 -32.36 -2.45 21.14
C VAL A 100 -30.99 -2.68 21.79
N GLY A 101 -29.95 -2.00 21.33
CA GLY A 101 -28.60 -2.11 21.87
C GLY A 101 -27.82 -3.30 21.27
N PRO A 102 -27.09 -4.09 22.10
CA PRO A 102 -26.24 -5.17 21.63
C PRO A 102 -27.00 -6.27 20.87
N LEU A 103 -26.42 -6.72 19.77
CA LEU A 103 -26.99 -7.73 18.86
C LEU A 103 -26.09 -8.97 18.79
N ARG A 104 -26.71 -10.14 18.73
CA ARG A 104 -26.01 -11.40 18.47
C ARG A 104 -25.88 -11.60 16.96
N ILE A 105 -24.66 -11.51 16.45
CA ILE A 105 -24.35 -11.65 15.02
C ILE A 105 -23.71 -13.01 14.76
N GLU A 106 -24.31 -13.83 13.90
CA GLU A 106 -23.82 -15.16 13.50
C GLU A 106 -23.89 -15.38 11.99
N PHE A 107 -22.97 -16.21 11.47
CA PHE A 107 -22.84 -16.51 10.04
C PHE A 107 -22.96 -18.01 9.73
N SER A 108 -23.45 -18.79 10.69
CA SER A 108 -23.57 -20.26 10.58
C SER A 108 -24.80 -20.70 9.79
N GLN A 109 -25.85 -19.89 9.75
CA GLN A 109 -27.10 -20.21 9.06
C GLN A 109 -27.17 -19.52 7.70
N PRO A 110 -27.57 -20.22 6.63
CA PRO A 110 -27.74 -19.60 5.32
C PRO A 110 -28.90 -18.61 5.34
N VAL A 111 -28.75 -17.51 4.59
CA VAL A 111 -29.75 -16.45 4.49
C VAL A 111 -30.43 -16.50 3.12
N GLY A 112 -31.76 -16.53 3.10
CA GLY A 112 -32.55 -16.42 1.87
C GLY A 112 -33.04 -14.99 1.65
N LEU A 113 -32.70 -14.36 0.52
CA LEU A 113 -33.13 -12.98 0.23
C LEU A 113 -34.66 -12.81 0.21
N LYS A 114 -35.41 -13.83 -0.21
CA LYS A 114 -36.88 -13.76 -0.18
C LYS A 114 -37.43 -13.67 1.24
N GLN A 115 -36.79 -14.35 2.19
CA GLN A 115 -37.15 -14.25 3.60
C GLN A 115 -36.85 -12.85 4.14
N VAL A 116 -35.67 -12.30 3.81
CA VAL A 116 -35.30 -10.91 4.19
C VAL A 116 -36.32 -9.90 3.66
N GLU A 117 -36.80 -10.08 2.42
CA GLU A 117 -37.85 -9.23 1.84
C GLU A 117 -39.17 -9.32 2.61
N ILE A 118 -39.59 -10.53 2.99
CA ILE A 118 -40.83 -10.76 3.75
C ILE A 118 -40.75 -10.15 5.15
N GLU A 119 -39.60 -10.28 5.82
CA GLU A 119 -39.35 -9.75 7.16
C GLU A 119 -39.21 -8.23 7.19
N ASN A 120 -38.99 -7.59 6.04
CA ASN A 120 -38.83 -6.15 5.90
C ASN A 120 -39.84 -5.56 4.89
N PRO A 121 -41.15 -5.64 5.18
CA PRO A 121 -42.21 -5.28 4.22
C PRO A 121 -42.26 -3.78 3.90
N GLU A 122 -41.65 -2.95 4.75
CA GLU A 122 -41.58 -1.49 4.62
C GLU A 122 -40.53 -1.02 3.59
N LEU A 123 -39.68 -1.93 3.11
CA LEU A 123 -38.72 -1.63 2.06
C LEU A 123 -39.43 -1.40 0.72
N ARG A 124 -39.00 -0.35 0.02
CA ARG A 124 -39.40 -0.01 -1.34
C ARG A 124 -38.29 -0.42 -2.31
N ASP A 125 -38.65 -0.48 -3.60
CA ASP A 125 -37.72 -0.81 -4.67
C ASP A 125 -36.43 0.02 -4.61
N GLY A 126 -35.30 -0.66 -4.84
CA GLY A 126 -33.95 -0.12 -4.72
C GLY A 126 -33.37 -0.17 -3.31
N GLY A 127 -33.98 -0.88 -2.37
CA GLY A 127 -33.51 -0.93 -0.97
C GLY A 127 -33.80 0.36 -0.21
N ARG A 128 -34.91 1.02 -0.55
CA ARG A 128 -35.28 2.34 -0.02
C ARG A 128 -36.19 2.20 1.19
N TYR A 129 -35.95 3.03 2.20
CA TYR A 129 -36.81 3.13 3.38
C TYR A 129 -36.87 4.57 3.88
N MET A 130 -38.01 4.95 4.44
CA MET A 130 -38.20 6.21 5.16
C MET A 130 -39.22 5.96 6.29
N PRO A 131 -39.02 6.51 7.50
CA PRO A 131 -39.99 6.39 8.59
C PRO A 131 -41.37 6.94 8.20
N LYS A 132 -42.43 6.29 8.66
CA LYS A 132 -43.82 6.69 8.37
C LYS A 132 -44.33 7.80 9.30
N ASP A 133 -43.88 7.78 10.54
CA ASP A 133 -44.46 8.60 11.62
C ASP A 133 -43.66 9.87 11.93
N CYS A 134 -42.51 10.07 11.27
CA CYS A 134 -41.65 11.23 11.44
C CYS A 134 -40.78 11.48 10.20
N VAL A 135 -40.27 12.70 10.05
CA VAL A 135 -39.32 13.07 9.00
C VAL A 135 -37.90 12.75 9.46
N ALA A 136 -37.20 11.86 8.75
CA ALA A 136 -35.83 11.50 9.07
C ALA A 136 -34.91 12.74 9.05
N ARG A 137 -33.97 12.81 9.99
CA ARG A 137 -33.06 13.96 10.12
C ARG A 137 -31.99 14.03 9.02
N GLN A 138 -31.68 12.90 8.38
CA GLN A 138 -30.67 12.78 7.33
C GLN A 138 -31.11 11.76 6.29
N LYS A 139 -30.71 12.03 5.04
CA LYS A 139 -30.91 11.18 3.86
C LYS A 139 -29.61 10.45 3.55
N VAL A 140 -29.55 9.16 3.84
CA VAL A 140 -28.32 8.37 3.87
C VAL A 140 -28.21 7.40 2.69
N ALA A 141 -27.17 7.55 1.87
CA ALA A 141 -26.81 6.55 0.86
C ALA A 141 -25.78 5.56 1.43
N PHE A 142 -26.11 4.27 1.43
CA PHE A 142 -25.19 3.19 1.77
C PHE A 142 -24.51 2.68 0.52
N ILE A 143 -23.20 2.89 0.42
CA ILE A 143 -22.38 2.54 -0.73
C ILE A 143 -21.51 1.34 -0.37
N ILE A 144 -21.72 0.23 -1.08
CA ILE A 144 -21.04 -1.04 -0.84
C ILE A 144 -20.21 -1.38 -2.08
N PRO A 145 -18.86 -1.35 -2.00
CA PRO A 145 -18.01 -1.77 -3.10
C PRO A 145 -18.05 -3.30 -3.19
N PHE A 146 -18.32 -3.84 -4.37
CA PHE A 146 -18.71 -5.24 -4.50
C PHE A 146 -18.10 -5.95 -5.70
N ARG A 147 -17.75 -7.23 -5.52
CA ARG A 147 -17.52 -8.18 -6.61
C ARG A 147 -17.49 -9.62 -6.08
N LYS A 148 -18.36 -10.50 -6.61
CA LYS A 148 -18.38 -11.95 -6.32
C LYS A 148 -18.43 -12.27 -4.81
N ARG A 149 -19.28 -11.55 -4.06
CA ARG A 149 -19.47 -11.68 -2.61
C ARG A 149 -20.93 -11.88 -2.21
N ASP A 150 -21.70 -12.58 -3.05
CA ASP A 150 -23.17 -12.68 -2.93
C ASP A 150 -23.62 -13.23 -1.57
N GLU A 151 -22.93 -14.25 -1.04
CA GLU A 151 -23.23 -14.78 0.30
C GLU A 151 -23.00 -13.75 1.42
N HIS A 152 -21.97 -12.92 1.30
CA HIS A 152 -21.71 -11.87 2.28
C HIS A 152 -22.79 -10.78 2.22
N LEU A 153 -23.19 -10.41 1.00
CA LEU A 153 -24.25 -9.41 0.80
C LEU A 153 -25.58 -9.88 1.40
N LYS A 154 -25.91 -11.16 1.31
CA LYS A 154 -27.12 -11.71 1.95
C LYS A 154 -27.11 -11.47 3.47
N PHE A 155 -26.00 -11.80 4.14
CA PHE A 155 -25.85 -11.50 5.57
C PHE A 155 -25.89 -10.01 5.87
N TRP A 156 -25.25 -9.18 5.04
CA TRP A 156 -25.27 -7.73 5.19
C TRP A 156 -26.70 -7.20 5.16
N LEU A 157 -27.49 -7.57 4.15
CA LEU A 157 -28.88 -7.12 4.01
C LEU A 157 -29.76 -7.63 5.16
N TYR A 158 -29.59 -8.90 5.56
CA TYR A 158 -30.33 -9.51 6.67
C TYR A 158 -30.13 -8.75 7.99
N TYR A 159 -28.89 -8.42 8.34
CA TYR A 159 -28.61 -7.72 9.59
C TYR A 159 -28.86 -6.22 9.51
N LEU A 160 -28.45 -5.56 8.42
CA LEU A 160 -28.48 -4.10 8.36
C LEU A 160 -29.88 -3.55 8.13
N HIS A 161 -30.74 -4.15 7.30
CA HIS A 161 -32.08 -3.57 7.07
C HIS A 161 -32.87 -3.34 8.37
N PRO A 162 -33.00 -4.32 9.28
CA PRO A 162 -33.69 -4.09 10.55
C PRO A 162 -33.00 -3.03 11.42
N ILE A 163 -31.66 -3.01 11.45
CA ILE A 163 -30.88 -2.02 12.21
C ILE A 163 -31.16 -0.60 11.71
N LEU A 164 -31.08 -0.38 10.39
CA LEU A 164 -31.23 0.93 9.78
C LEU A 164 -32.66 1.47 9.92
N GLN A 165 -33.67 0.59 9.86
CA GLN A 165 -35.06 0.96 10.14
C GLN A 165 -35.25 1.39 11.60
N ARG A 166 -34.68 0.66 12.57
CA ARG A 166 -34.69 1.07 13.99
C ARG A 166 -33.94 2.38 14.23
N GLN A 167 -32.97 2.72 13.40
CA GLN A 167 -32.29 4.02 13.46
C GLN A 167 -33.10 5.19 12.86
N GLN A 168 -34.29 4.94 12.31
CA GLN A 168 -35.20 5.94 11.72
C GLN A 168 -34.55 6.82 10.64
N LEU A 169 -33.76 6.20 9.76
CA LEU A 169 -33.09 6.88 8.64
C LEU A 169 -33.98 6.90 7.38
N ASP A 170 -33.90 7.95 6.56
CA ASP A 170 -34.28 7.88 5.13
C ASP A 170 -33.05 7.37 4.39
N TYR A 171 -33.08 6.14 3.90
CA TYR A 171 -31.89 5.53 3.31
C TYR A 171 -32.14 4.79 2.00
N GLY A 172 -31.05 4.56 1.28
CA GLY A 172 -30.98 3.66 0.14
C GLY A 172 -29.70 2.84 0.13
N VAL A 173 -29.78 1.60 -0.37
CA VAL A 173 -28.65 0.66 -0.44
C VAL A 173 -28.18 0.49 -1.88
N TYR A 174 -26.91 0.85 -2.11
CA TYR A 174 -26.26 0.82 -3.42
C TYR A 174 -25.07 -0.14 -3.40
N VAL A 175 -25.22 -1.25 -4.13
CA VAL A 175 -24.16 -2.24 -4.35
C VAL A 175 -23.46 -1.89 -5.65
N ILE A 176 -22.21 -1.42 -5.56
CA ILE A 176 -21.43 -1.00 -6.72
C ILE A 176 -20.55 -2.16 -7.16
N ASN A 177 -21.06 -2.91 -8.13
CA ASN A 177 -20.46 -4.14 -8.62
C ASN A 177 -19.41 -3.85 -9.69
N GLN A 178 -18.16 -4.21 -9.46
CA GLN A 178 -17.11 -4.06 -10.45
C GLN A 178 -17.24 -5.10 -11.57
N PHE A 179 -17.46 -4.64 -12.80
CA PHE A 179 -17.49 -5.49 -14.00
C PHE A 179 -16.10 -6.08 -14.30
N GLY A 180 -16.10 -7.32 -14.81
CA GLY A 180 -14.88 -8.01 -15.20
C GLY A 180 -14.03 -8.56 -14.05
N ASP A 181 -12.88 -9.11 -14.42
CA ASP A 181 -12.02 -9.93 -13.57
C ASP A 181 -10.70 -9.24 -13.18
N GLU A 182 -10.55 -7.96 -13.53
CA GLU A 182 -9.36 -7.13 -13.31
C GLU A 182 -9.09 -6.86 -11.83
N THR A 183 -8.00 -6.17 -11.48
CA THR A 183 -7.71 -5.82 -10.09
C THR A 183 -8.86 -5.02 -9.47
N PHE A 184 -9.25 -5.37 -8.24
CA PHE A 184 -10.34 -4.68 -7.53
C PHE A 184 -9.91 -3.26 -7.15
N ASN A 185 -10.81 -2.29 -7.29
CA ASN A 185 -10.55 -0.90 -6.92
C ASN A 185 -11.65 -0.37 -6.00
N ARG A 186 -11.45 -0.60 -4.69
CA ARG A 186 -12.41 -0.25 -3.65
C ARG A 186 -12.76 1.24 -3.65
N ALA A 187 -11.77 2.12 -3.51
CA ALA A 187 -11.99 3.56 -3.41
C ALA A 187 -12.69 4.16 -4.64
N LYS A 188 -12.35 3.70 -5.85
CA LYS A 188 -13.01 4.15 -7.08
C LYS A 188 -14.48 3.74 -7.12
N LEU A 189 -14.83 2.52 -6.70
CA LEU A 189 -16.23 2.08 -6.60
C LEU A 189 -17.04 2.92 -5.61
N LEU A 190 -16.42 3.33 -4.49
CA LEU A 190 -17.07 4.22 -3.52
C LEU A 190 -17.37 5.61 -4.11
N ASN A 191 -16.44 6.18 -4.88
CA ASN A 191 -16.67 7.41 -5.64
C ASN A 191 -17.82 7.27 -6.65
N ILE A 192 -17.88 6.14 -7.35
CA ILE A 192 -18.95 5.85 -8.31
C ILE A 192 -20.30 5.77 -7.58
N GLY A 193 -20.36 5.06 -6.46
CA GLY A 193 -21.59 4.96 -5.68
C GLY A 193 -22.08 6.30 -5.16
N TYR A 194 -21.18 7.17 -4.70
CA TYR A 194 -21.51 8.56 -4.36
C TYR A 194 -22.16 9.28 -5.56
N ALA A 195 -21.52 9.21 -6.74
CA ALA A 195 -21.99 9.89 -7.94
C ALA A 195 -23.32 9.34 -8.47
N GLU A 196 -23.52 8.02 -8.46
CA GLU A 196 -24.75 7.39 -8.94
C GLU A 196 -25.92 7.56 -7.96
N ALA A 197 -25.69 7.43 -6.64
CA ALA A 197 -26.75 7.61 -5.65
C ALA A 197 -27.37 9.01 -5.73
N LEU A 198 -26.55 10.03 -5.96
CA LEU A 198 -27.00 11.42 -6.13
C LEU A 198 -27.84 11.67 -7.39
N LYS A 199 -27.80 10.78 -8.39
CA LYS A 199 -28.70 10.86 -9.55
C LYS A 199 -30.12 10.42 -9.22
N GLU A 200 -30.29 9.60 -8.18
CA GLU A 200 -31.59 9.05 -7.80
C GLU A 200 -32.30 9.85 -6.73
N TYR A 201 -31.54 10.42 -5.80
CA TYR A 201 -32.09 11.13 -4.66
C TYR A 201 -31.07 12.11 -4.10
N ASP A 202 -31.54 13.21 -3.54
CA ASP A 202 -30.67 14.24 -2.96
C ASP A 202 -30.19 13.82 -1.57
N TYR A 203 -29.33 12.80 -1.50
CA TYR A 203 -28.70 12.36 -0.26
C TYR A 203 -27.76 13.44 0.30
N ASP A 204 -27.78 13.60 1.63
CA ASP A 204 -26.91 14.53 2.36
C ASP A 204 -25.77 13.82 3.11
N CYS A 205 -25.90 12.50 3.30
CA CYS A 205 -24.96 11.65 4.01
C CYS A 205 -24.62 10.40 3.21
N PHE A 206 -23.35 9.99 3.25
CA PHE A 206 -22.86 8.81 2.55
C PHE A 206 -22.14 7.91 3.54
N VAL A 207 -22.62 6.67 3.66
CA VAL A 207 -21.97 5.60 4.41
C VAL A 207 -21.25 4.71 3.41
N PHE A 208 -19.94 4.54 3.60
CA PHE A 208 -19.10 3.63 2.82
C PHE A 208 -18.84 2.39 3.67
N SER A 209 -19.42 1.25 3.29
CA SER A 209 -19.37 0.02 4.08
C SER A 209 -18.76 -1.12 3.27
N ASP A 210 -17.76 -1.79 3.83
CA ASP A 210 -17.38 -3.12 3.34
C ASP A 210 -18.54 -4.10 3.56
N VAL A 211 -18.74 -5.01 2.61
CA VAL A 211 -19.88 -5.97 2.60
C VAL A 211 -19.77 -7.03 3.70
N ASP A 212 -18.59 -7.22 4.26
CA ASP A 212 -18.26 -8.25 5.24
C ASP A 212 -18.23 -7.74 6.68
N LEU A 213 -18.62 -6.48 6.95
CA LEU A 213 -18.64 -5.92 8.29
C LEU A 213 -20.06 -5.64 8.78
N ILE A 214 -20.44 -6.27 9.89
CA ILE A 214 -21.76 -6.16 10.52
C ILE A 214 -21.62 -5.54 11.91
N PRO A 215 -22.38 -4.47 12.25
CA PRO A 215 -22.36 -3.89 13.60
C PRO A 215 -22.97 -4.84 14.63
N MET A 216 -22.40 -4.86 15.83
CA MET A 216 -22.88 -5.69 16.94
C MET A 216 -23.74 -4.91 17.94
N ASP A 217 -24.05 -3.64 17.66
CA ASP A 217 -24.86 -2.78 18.50
C ASP A 217 -25.55 -1.72 17.64
N ASP A 218 -26.89 -1.64 17.68
CA ASP A 218 -27.62 -0.69 16.84
C ASP A 218 -27.58 0.75 17.35
N ARG A 219 -27.00 0.99 18.55
CA ARG A 219 -26.67 2.34 19.03
C ARG A 219 -25.49 2.94 18.27
N ASN A 220 -24.76 2.16 17.48
CA ASN A 220 -23.82 2.69 16.49
C ASN A 220 -24.60 3.25 15.30
N ILE A 221 -25.04 4.51 15.37
CA ILE A 221 -25.94 5.11 14.37
C ILE A 221 -25.20 5.37 13.04
N TYR A 222 -25.66 4.76 11.96
CA TYR A 222 -25.09 4.85 10.61
C TYR A 222 -25.55 6.14 9.90
N LYS A 223 -25.14 7.27 10.44
CA LYS A 223 -25.43 8.62 9.93
C LYS A 223 -24.16 9.46 9.85
N CYS A 224 -24.26 10.71 9.41
CA CYS A 224 -23.13 11.63 9.30
C CYS A 224 -23.10 12.59 10.49
N TYR A 225 -21.90 13.04 10.85
CA TYR A 225 -21.65 13.92 11.99
C TYR A 225 -20.90 15.18 11.54
N SER A 226 -20.66 16.11 12.47
CA SER A 226 -19.89 17.35 12.20
C SER A 226 -18.47 17.10 11.69
N GLN A 227 -17.90 15.93 12.00
CA GLN A 227 -16.61 15.46 11.52
C GLN A 227 -16.77 14.10 10.83
N PRO A 228 -15.95 13.77 9.82
CA PRO A 228 -15.93 12.45 9.19
C PRO A 228 -15.93 11.32 10.22
N ARG A 229 -16.84 10.37 10.06
CA ARG A 229 -17.13 9.35 11.08
C ARG A 229 -16.51 8.04 10.68
N HIS A 230 -15.76 7.43 11.60
CA HIS A 230 -15.31 6.04 11.49
C HIS A 230 -16.25 5.17 12.34
N LEU A 231 -17.00 4.28 11.70
CA LEU A 231 -18.05 3.46 12.34
C LEU A 231 -17.51 2.10 12.80
N ALA A 232 -16.53 1.52 12.08
CA ALA A 232 -15.93 0.20 12.38
C ALA A 232 -14.69 0.30 13.30
N VAL A 233 -14.84 0.88 14.49
CA VAL A 233 -13.70 1.18 15.39
C VAL A 233 -13.13 -0.02 16.12
N SER A 234 -13.93 -1.09 16.28
CA SER A 234 -13.63 -2.23 17.15
C SER A 234 -14.04 -3.54 16.47
N MET A 235 -13.18 -4.07 15.58
CA MET A 235 -13.49 -5.28 14.81
C MET A 235 -12.97 -6.55 15.50
N ASP A 236 -13.74 -7.63 15.43
CA ASP A 236 -13.38 -8.94 16.00
C ASP A 236 -12.06 -9.51 15.43
N LYS A 237 -11.80 -9.34 14.12
CA LYS A 237 -10.54 -9.70 13.45
C LYS A 237 -9.31 -9.06 14.09
N PHE A 238 -9.45 -7.88 14.68
CA PHE A 238 -8.36 -7.16 15.36
C PHE A 238 -8.46 -7.27 16.89
N GLY A 239 -9.21 -8.25 17.39
CA GLY A 239 -9.39 -8.47 18.83
C GLY A 239 -10.19 -7.34 19.50
N PHE A 240 -11.14 -6.73 18.79
CA PHE A 240 -11.93 -5.58 19.27
C PHE A 240 -11.07 -4.38 19.68
N ARG A 241 -10.00 -4.14 18.92
CA ARG A 241 -9.09 -3.00 19.08
C ARG A 241 -8.93 -2.26 17.76
N LEU A 242 -8.77 -0.94 17.86
CA LEU A 242 -8.42 -0.12 16.71
C LEU A 242 -6.96 -0.45 16.31
N PRO A 243 -6.68 -0.81 15.04
CA PRO A 243 -5.33 -1.21 14.62
C PRO A 243 -4.27 -0.13 14.87
N TYR A 244 -4.61 1.14 14.57
CA TYR A 244 -3.81 2.33 14.82
C TYR A 244 -4.71 3.57 14.76
N GLN A 245 -4.28 4.69 15.34
CA GLN A 245 -5.15 5.86 15.55
C GLN A 245 -5.67 6.49 14.24
N GLN A 246 -4.88 6.41 13.17
CA GLN A 246 -5.19 6.94 11.84
C GLN A 246 -6.10 6.02 11.02
N TYR A 247 -6.39 4.81 11.50
CA TYR A 247 -7.17 3.82 10.76
C TYR A 247 -8.59 4.33 10.45
N PHE A 248 -8.96 4.27 9.17
CA PHE A 248 -10.25 4.73 8.63
C PHE A 248 -10.88 3.73 7.64
N GLY A 249 -10.44 2.46 7.68
CA GLY A 249 -10.96 1.38 6.85
C GLY A 249 -12.26 0.76 7.39
N GLY A 250 -12.82 -0.21 6.65
CA GLY A 250 -14.03 -0.92 7.05
C GLY A 250 -15.32 -0.15 6.77
N VAL A 251 -15.82 0.60 7.76
CA VAL A 251 -17.06 1.38 7.64
C VAL A 251 -16.83 2.81 8.08
N SER A 252 -17.17 3.76 7.21
CA SER A 252 -17.07 5.20 7.47
C SER A 252 -18.27 5.97 6.92
N SER A 253 -18.49 7.20 7.40
CA SER A 253 -19.46 8.10 6.79
C SER A 253 -18.95 9.54 6.69
N LEU A 254 -19.31 10.18 5.57
CA LEU A 254 -18.99 11.57 5.28
C LEU A 254 -20.26 12.27 4.76
N SER A 255 -20.50 13.49 5.21
CA SER A 255 -21.53 14.34 4.62
C SER A 255 -21.16 14.67 3.16
N LYS A 256 -22.17 15.08 2.38
CA LYS A 256 -21.97 15.58 1.00
C LYS A 256 -20.86 16.64 0.95
N GLU A 257 -20.87 17.58 1.90
CA GLU A 257 -19.87 18.65 2.02
C GLU A 257 -18.48 18.12 2.35
N GLN A 258 -18.37 17.25 3.37
CA GLN A 258 -17.09 16.68 3.79
C GLN A 258 -16.43 15.88 2.65
N PHE A 259 -17.22 15.10 1.92
CA PHE A 259 -16.75 14.30 0.80
C PHE A 259 -16.26 15.17 -0.37
N LEU A 260 -17.00 16.23 -0.73
CA LEU A 260 -16.58 17.18 -1.76
C LEU A 260 -15.32 17.97 -1.34
N LYS A 261 -15.22 18.35 -0.07
CA LYS A 261 -14.08 19.10 0.47
C LYS A 261 -12.75 18.35 0.29
N ILE A 262 -12.76 17.03 0.33
CA ILE A 262 -11.57 16.18 0.09
C ILE A 262 -11.40 15.75 -1.37
N ASN A 263 -12.22 16.24 -2.29
CA ASN A 263 -12.31 15.78 -3.68
C ASN A 263 -12.62 14.27 -3.77
N GLY A 264 -13.44 13.75 -2.86
CA GLY A 264 -13.69 12.31 -2.71
C GLY A 264 -12.41 11.48 -2.48
N PHE A 265 -12.48 10.21 -2.86
CA PHE A 265 -11.44 9.21 -2.59
C PHE A 265 -10.49 9.05 -3.79
N PRO A 266 -9.27 8.49 -3.62
CA PRO A 266 -8.35 8.28 -4.74
C PRO A 266 -8.88 7.23 -5.73
N ASN A 267 -8.74 7.45 -7.03
CA ASN A 267 -9.18 6.47 -8.05
C ASN A 267 -8.08 5.48 -8.45
N ASN A 268 -6.84 5.71 -8.01
CA ASN A 268 -5.65 5.03 -8.53
C ASN A 268 -5.11 3.92 -7.60
N TYR A 269 -5.86 3.52 -6.58
CA TYR A 269 -5.53 2.40 -5.70
C TYR A 269 -6.11 1.10 -6.26
N TRP A 270 -5.27 0.38 -7.00
CA TRP A 270 -5.60 -0.93 -7.57
C TRP A 270 -4.96 -2.01 -6.71
N GLY A 271 -5.78 -2.85 -6.09
CA GLY A 271 -5.34 -3.93 -5.21
C GLY A 271 -5.64 -3.65 -3.75
N TRP A 272 -5.14 -4.51 -2.86
CA TRP A 272 -5.45 -4.43 -1.44
C TRP A 272 -4.57 -3.41 -0.69
N GLY A 273 -5.23 -2.46 -0.02
CA GLY A 273 -4.73 -1.68 1.12
C GLY A 273 -4.08 -0.34 0.79
N GLY A 274 -4.23 0.60 1.74
CA GLY A 274 -3.58 1.91 1.78
C GLY A 274 -4.44 3.04 1.20
N GLU A 275 -5.58 2.74 0.59
CA GLU A 275 -6.52 3.76 0.13
C GLU A 275 -7.25 4.41 1.30
N ASP A 276 -7.52 3.65 2.36
CA ASP A 276 -8.08 4.11 3.63
C ASP A 276 -7.14 5.07 4.38
N ASP A 277 -5.83 4.82 4.33
CA ASP A 277 -4.82 5.73 4.86
C ASP A 277 -4.72 7.03 4.03
N ASP A 278 -4.85 6.95 2.71
CA ASP A 278 -4.93 8.13 1.83
C ASP A 278 -6.16 8.98 2.16
N ILE A 279 -7.32 8.34 2.34
CA ILE A 279 -8.56 9.01 2.74
C ILE A 279 -8.37 9.74 4.09
N TYR A 280 -7.76 9.08 5.08
CA TYR A 280 -7.42 9.73 6.35
C TYR A 280 -6.53 10.97 6.14
N ASN A 281 -5.48 10.85 5.30
CA ASN A 281 -4.58 11.95 5.00
C ASN A 281 -5.29 13.13 4.31
N ARG A 282 -6.25 12.85 3.41
CA ARG A 282 -7.09 13.89 2.77
C ARG A 282 -7.98 14.61 3.77
N ILE A 283 -8.58 13.87 4.69
CA ILE A 283 -9.43 14.44 5.76
C ILE A 283 -8.58 15.37 6.64
N SER A 284 -7.44 14.87 7.10
CA SER A 284 -6.49 15.61 7.94
C SER A 284 -5.95 16.87 7.24
N SER A 285 -5.61 16.78 5.95
CA SER A 285 -5.10 17.93 5.18
C SER A 285 -6.15 19.03 4.95
N ARG A 286 -7.43 18.72 5.08
CA ARG A 286 -8.56 19.67 5.03
C ARG A 286 -8.99 20.18 6.40
N GLY A 287 -8.19 19.93 7.44
CA GLY A 287 -8.42 20.42 8.80
C GLY A 287 -9.58 19.74 9.50
N MET A 288 -10.00 18.56 9.03
CA MET A 288 -11.05 17.75 9.65
C MET A 288 -10.41 16.68 10.54
N SER A 289 -11.10 16.30 11.61
CA SER A 289 -10.71 15.22 12.53
C SER A 289 -11.63 14.00 12.34
N ILE A 290 -11.25 12.86 12.91
CA ILE A 290 -12.08 11.65 12.83
C ILE A 290 -12.97 11.55 14.08
N SER A 291 -14.28 11.53 13.87
CA SER A 291 -15.27 11.20 14.90
C SER A 291 -15.42 9.68 15.02
N ARG A 292 -15.59 9.16 16.24
CA ARG A 292 -15.73 7.72 16.54
C ARG A 292 -16.81 7.46 17.59
N PRO A 293 -17.58 6.36 17.49
CA PRO A 293 -18.42 5.89 18.60
C PRO A 293 -17.55 5.42 19.76
N ASP A 294 -18.18 5.24 20.91
CA ASP A 294 -17.59 4.46 21.99
C ASP A 294 -17.17 3.06 21.49
N ALA A 295 -16.04 2.54 21.99
CA ALA A 295 -15.47 1.30 21.49
C ALA A 295 -16.30 0.05 21.80
N VAL A 296 -17.20 0.11 22.79
CA VAL A 296 -18.16 -0.97 23.11
C VAL A 296 -19.29 -0.97 22.10
N ILE A 297 -19.84 0.20 21.79
CA ILE A 297 -20.93 0.38 20.82
C ILE A 297 -20.42 0.15 19.38
N GLY A 298 -19.20 0.59 19.07
CA GLY A 298 -18.60 0.47 17.74
C GLY A 298 -18.00 -0.91 17.43
N LYS A 299 -18.47 -1.96 18.11
CA LYS A 299 -18.06 -3.34 17.82
C LYS A 299 -18.65 -3.82 16.51
N CYS A 300 -17.81 -4.42 15.67
CA CYS A 300 -18.21 -5.03 14.41
C CYS A 300 -17.69 -6.46 14.32
N ARG A 301 -18.48 -7.33 13.68
CA ARG A 301 -18.10 -8.70 13.37
C ARG A 301 -17.82 -8.83 11.87
N MET A 302 -16.66 -9.38 11.53
CA MET A 302 -16.27 -9.62 10.15
C MET A 302 -16.73 -11.01 9.68
N ILE A 303 -17.38 -11.08 8.52
CA ILE A 303 -17.65 -12.34 7.82
C ILE A 303 -16.31 -12.87 7.32
N ARG A 304 -15.87 -14.01 7.87
CA ARG A 304 -14.55 -14.56 7.56
C ARG A 304 -14.51 -15.09 6.13
N HIS A 305 -13.42 -14.81 5.45
CA HIS A 305 -13.15 -15.31 4.11
C HIS A 305 -11.65 -15.40 3.85
N ASP A 306 -11.26 -16.26 2.91
CA ASP A 306 -9.88 -16.32 2.43
C ASP A 306 -9.52 -15.05 1.65
N ARG A 307 -8.22 -14.73 1.57
CA ARG A 307 -7.77 -13.63 0.72
C ARG A 307 -8.10 -13.91 -0.74
N ASP A 308 -8.67 -12.91 -1.42
CA ASP A 308 -8.98 -12.99 -2.83
C ASP A 308 -7.69 -13.12 -3.65
N ARG A 309 -7.48 -14.28 -4.29
CA ARG A 309 -6.27 -14.60 -5.07
C ARG A 309 -5.94 -13.61 -6.19
N LYS A 310 -6.91 -12.80 -6.63
CA LYS A 310 -6.76 -11.78 -7.70
C LYS A 310 -6.69 -10.34 -7.15
N ASN A 311 -6.59 -10.17 -5.83
CA ASN A 311 -6.55 -8.86 -5.17
C ASN A 311 -5.29 -8.75 -4.30
N ASP A 312 -4.13 -8.92 -4.95
CA ASP A 312 -2.84 -8.80 -4.28
C ASP A 312 -2.67 -7.42 -3.61
N PRO A 313 -1.85 -7.32 -2.55
CA PRO A 313 -1.50 -6.04 -1.95
C PRO A 313 -1.04 -5.03 -2.99
N ASN A 314 -1.60 -3.82 -2.96
CA ASN A 314 -1.19 -2.76 -3.87
C ASN A 314 0.31 -2.43 -3.63
N PRO A 315 1.21 -2.67 -4.60
CA PRO A 315 2.64 -2.48 -4.41
C PRO A 315 3.01 -1.00 -4.24
N GLN A 316 2.17 -0.09 -4.75
CA GLN A 316 2.40 1.36 -4.71
C GLN A 316 1.75 2.02 -3.50
N ARG A 317 1.13 1.28 -2.58
CA ARG A 317 0.32 1.85 -1.49
C ARG A 317 1.08 2.87 -0.64
N PHE A 318 2.32 2.56 -0.24
CA PHE A 318 3.09 3.45 0.63
C PHE A 318 3.57 4.70 -0.11
N ASP A 319 3.99 4.54 -1.37
CA ASP A 319 4.36 5.66 -2.23
C ASP A 319 3.17 6.61 -2.41
N ARG A 320 1.99 6.07 -2.69
CA ARG A 320 0.77 6.88 -2.88
C ARG A 320 0.34 7.60 -1.60
N ILE A 321 0.42 6.94 -0.44
CA ILE A 321 0.12 7.56 0.88
C ILE A 321 1.03 8.75 1.16
N VAL A 322 2.32 8.67 0.80
CA VAL A 322 3.27 9.78 1.00
C VAL A 322 2.91 10.97 0.11
N HIS A 323 2.43 10.71 -1.11
CA HIS A 323 2.08 11.73 -2.10
C HIS A 323 0.58 12.12 -2.09
N THR A 324 -0.17 11.79 -1.03
CA THR A 324 -1.60 12.17 -0.93
C THR A 324 -1.82 13.67 -1.11
N ARG A 325 -0.98 14.51 -0.47
CA ARG A 325 -1.14 15.98 -0.52
C ARG A 325 -0.95 16.55 -1.92
N GLU A 326 -0.10 15.92 -2.73
CA GLU A 326 0.19 16.33 -4.09
C GLU A 326 -0.94 15.91 -5.04
N THR A 327 -1.48 14.71 -4.83
CA THR A 327 -2.41 14.08 -5.77
C THR A 327 -3.88 14.33 -5.45
N MET A 328 -4.25 14.64 -4.20
CA MET A 328 -5.67 14.68 -3.79
C MET A 328 -6.52 15.71 -4.55
N ASN A 329 -5.93 16.79 -5.06
CA ASN A 329 -6.65 17.80 -5.84
C ASN A 329 -6.83 17.41 -7.32
N THR A 330 -6.07 16.43 -7.82
CA THR A 330 -6.08 15.98 -9.23
C THR A 330 -6.59 14.56 -9.42
N ASP A 331 -6.57 13.75 -8.36
CA ASP A 331 -7.10 12.40 -8.32
C ASP A 331 -8.23 12.29 -7.29
N GLY A 332 -9.46 12.15 -7.77
CA GLY A 332 -10.65 12.14 -6.94
C GLY A 332 -11.95 12.14 -7.74
N ILE A 333 -13.02 12.69 -7.18
CA ILE A 333 -14.31 12.84 -7.88
C ILE A 333 -14.17 13.64 -9.17
N ASN A 334 -13.31 14.66 -9.19
CA ASN A 334 -13.07 15.48 -10.38
C ASN A 334 -12.41 14.74 -11.56
N SER A 335 -11.73 13.61 -11.31
CA SER A 335 -11.07 12.78 -12.32
C SER A 335 -11.75 11.41 -12.50
N LEU A 336 -12.92 11.23 -11.89
CA LEU A 336 -13.64 9.97 -11.89
C LEU A 336 -14.10 9.59 -13.31
N THR A 337 -13.66 8.44 -13.79
CA THR A 337 -14.03 7.86 -15.09
C THR A 337 -14.48 6.42 -14.95
N TYR A 338 -15.64 6.09 -15.52
CA TYR A 338 -16.24 4.76 -15.50
C TYR A 338 -17.37 4.67 -16.54
N LYS A 339 -17.84 3.46 -16.81
CA LYS A 339 -19.03 3.20 -17.63
C LYS A 339 -20.02 2.35 -16.84
N VAL A 340 -21.27 2.80 -16.74
CA VAL A 340 -22.35 1.97 -16.20
C VAL A 340 -22.70 0.90 -17.24
N VAL A 341 -22.56 -0.36 -16.85
CA VAL A 341 -22.85 -1.53 -17.70
C VAL A 341 -24.30 -1.96 -17.51
N LYS A 342 -24.76 -2.01 -16.26
CA LYS A 342 -26.09 -2.48 -15.90
C LYS A 342 -26.54 -1.88 -14.58
N VAL A 343 -27.83 -1.55 -14.47
CA VAL A 343 -28.49 -1.17 -13.21
C VAL A 343 -29.65 -2.13 -12.98
N GLU A 344 -29.70 -2.72 -11.79
CA GLU A 344 -30.77 -3.63 -11.38
C GLU A 344 -31.32 -3.18 -10.03
N LYS A 345 -32.63 -3.07 -9.94
CA LYS A 345 -33.33 -2.68 -8.71
C LYS A 345 -34.21 -3.82 -8.25
N ASN A 346 -34.03 -4.22 -7.00
CA ASN A 346 -34.96 -5.09 -6.28
C ASN A 346 -35.35 -4.40 -4.98
N LYS A 347 -36.26 -4.99 -4.20
CA LYS A 347 -36.71 -4.38 -2.93
C LYS A 347 -35.61 -4.16 -1.89
N LEU A 348 -34.54 -4.95 -1.90
CA LEU A 348 -33.51 -4.93 -0.87
C LEU A 348 -32.36 -3.97 -1.21
N TYR A 349 -32.02 -3.80 -2.49
CA TYR A 349 -30.93 -2.92 -2.91
C TYR A 349 -30.98 -2.57 -4.40
N THR A 350 -30.20 -1.54 -4.76
CA THR A 350 -29.86 -1.19 -6.13
C THR A 350 -28.46 -1.71 -6.46
N ASN A 351 -28.35 -2.61 -7.45
CA ASN A 351 -27.08 -3.08 -7.99
C ASN A 351 -26.68 -2.24 -9.20
N ILE A 352 -25.50 -1.63 -9.15
CA ILE A 352 -24.94 -0.87 -10.26
C ILE A 352 -23.65 -1.55 -10.68
N THR A 353 -23.70 -2.26 -11.80
CA THR A 353 -22.52 -2.89 -12.39
C THR A 353 -21.80 -1.88 -13.27
N VAL A 354 -20.52 -1.65 -12.96
CA VAL A 354 -19.70 -0.61 -13.59
C VAL A 354 -18.37 -1.14 -14.09
N ASP A 355 -17.98 -0.72 -15.28
CA ASP A 355 -16.63 -0.87 -15.80
C ASP A 355 -15.80 0.32 -15.32
N VAL A 356 -14.79 0.02 -14.50
CA VAL A 356 -13.89 1.00 -13.88
C VAL A 356 -12.60 1.21 -14.69
N GLY A 357 -12.49 0.56 -15.85
CA GLY A 357 -11.27 0.48 -16.63
C GLY A 357 -10.21 -0.41 -15.99
N MET A 358 -8.99 -0.29 -16.49
CA MET A 358 -7.82 -1.00 -15.96
C MET A 358 -6.88 -0.01 -15.26
N PRO A 359 -6.02 -0.48 -14.34
CA PRO A 359 -4.88 0.32 -13.91
C PRO A 359 -4.15 0.84 -15.14
N THR A 360 -3.89 2.15 -15.20
CA THR A 360 -3.06 2.73 -16.24
C THR A 360 -1.69 2.06 -16.17
N ARG A 361 -1.48 1.03 -16.99
CA ARG A 361 -0.13 0.62 -17.36
C ARG A 361 0.45 1.89 -17.96
N LYS A 362 1.53 2.41 -17.39
CA LYS A 362 2.39 3.33 -18.13
C LYS A 362 2.97 2.51 -19.29
N THR A 363 2.18 2.32 -20.33
CA THR A 363 2.67 1.96 -21.64
C THR A 363 3.32 3.23 -22.12
N TYR A 364 4.62 3.34 -21.88
CA TYR A 364 5.42 4.37 -22.53
C TYR A 364 5.36 4.06 -24.03
N PHE A 365 4.43 4.71 -24.74
CA PHE A 365 4.62 4.89 -26.18
C PHE A 365 5.78 5.88 -26.31
N VAL A 366 6.98 5.34 -26.49
CA VAL A 366 8.04 6.11 -27.13
C VAL A 366 7.59 6.24 -28.58
N ILE A 367 6.92 7.35 -28.91
CA ILE A 367 6.86 7.78 -30.30
C ILE A 367 8.29 8.20 -30.62
N MET A 368 9.04 7.33 -31.29
CA MET A 368 10.26 7.71 -31.97
C MET A 368 9.84 8.66 -33.08
N LEU A 369 9.87 9.97 -32.83
CA LEU A 369 9.93 10.92 -33.93
C LEU A 369 11.28 10.69 -34.62
N PRO A 370 11.31 10.34 -35.92
CA PRO A 370 12.56 10.19 -36.62
C PRO A 370 13.20 11.58 -36.78
N ASP A 371 14.48 11.66 -36.45
CA ASP A 371 15.42 12.69 -36.89
C ASP A 371 15.01 14.16 -36.69
N LEU A 372 15.27 14.69 -35.50
CA LEU A 372 15.63 16.10 -35.35
C LEU A 372 16.92 16.21 -34.56
N THR A 373 17.96 16.72 -35.23
CA THR A 373 19.25 17.11 -34.69
C THR A 373 19.08 18.20 -33.61
N PRO A 374 20.02 18.31 -32.65
CA PRO A 374 19.80 19.10 -31.44
C PRO A 374 19.87 20.60 -31.73
N LEU A 375 18.72 21.28 -31.70
CA LEU A 375 18.67 22.73 -31.56
C LEU A 375 18.54 23.12 -30.07
N SER A 376 19.26 24.19 -29.74
CA SER A 376 19.60 24.79 -28.43
C SER A 376 18.48 24.92 -27.36
N PRO A 377 18.82 25.22 -26.08
CA PRO A 377 17.96 25.02 -24.91
C PRO A 377 16.85 26.08 -24.70
N LEU A 378 16.31 26.67 -25.77
CA LEU A 378 15.21 27.64 -25.71
C LEU A 378 13.82 27.03 -26.02
N PHE A 379 13.74 25.72 -26.26
CA PHE A 379 12.49 25.05 -26.66
C PHE A 379 11.56 24.65 -25.50
N CYS A 380 11.96 24.86 -24.25
CA CYS A 380 11.22 24.33 -23.08
C CYS A 380 10.15 25.29 -22.49
N GLN A 381 9.76 26.36 -23.18
CA GLN A 381 8.77 27.31 -22.65
C GLN A 381 7.47 27.47 -23.46
N THR A 382 7.31 26.83 -24.62
CA THR A 382 6.11 27.04 -25.46
C THR A 382 5.22 25.80 -25.64
N ALA A 383 5.60 24.64 -25.12
CA ALA A 383 4.77 23.42 -25.19
C ALA A 383 3.65 23.37 -24.13
N CYS A 384 3.43 24.47 -23.40
CA CYS A 384 2.41 24.56 -22.36
C CYS A 384 1.32 25.55 -22.77
N SER A 385 0.67 25.33 -23.93
CA SER A 385 -0.63 25.92 -24.28
C SER A 385 -1.17 25.33 -25.59
N LEU A 386 -1.77 24.14 -25.53
CA LEU A 386 -2.77 23.74 -26.53
C LEU A 386 -3.76 22.77 -25.88
N ARG A 387 -4.87 23.33 -25.39
CA ARG A 387 -6.11 22.58 -25.14
C ARG A 387 -6.91 22.62 -26.43
N VAL A 388 -7.15 21.45 -27.04
CA VAL A 388 -8.22 21.30 -28.02
C VAL A 388 -9.17 20.25 -27.47
N SER A 389 -10.37 20.71 -27.12
CA SER A 389 -11.57 19.87 -26.99
C SER A 389 -12.13 19.58 -28.38
N LEU A 390 -12.92 18.50 -28.53
CA LEU A 390 -13.93 18.15 -29.57
C LEU A 390 -13.78 16.65 -29.95
N ARG A 391 -14.69 15.74 -29.57
CA ARG A 391 -16.03 15.38 -30.11
C ARG A 391 -16.04 15.11 -31.63
N ASP A 392 -16.36 13.86 -31.95
CA ASP A 392 -16.59 13.18 -33.23
C ASP A 392 -15.41 12.74 -34.11
N SER A 393 -15.55 11.51 -34.66
CA SER A 393 -14.43 10.67 -35.11
C SER A 393 -14.16 10.65 -36.62
N GLN A 394 -14.89 11.40 -37.45
CA GLN A 394 -14.71 11.35 -38.92
C GLN A 394 -14.08 12.61 -39.56
N SER A 395 -13.99 13.74 -38.86
CA SER A 395 -13.24 14.93 -39.30
C SER A 395 -11.74 14.89 -38.95
N ARG A 396 -11.27 13.75 -38.43
CA ARG A 396 -9.96 13.57 -37.78
C ARG A 396 -8.76 13.56 -38.72
N GLU A 397 -8.91 13.16 -39.97
CA GLU A 397 -7.79 13.05 -40.91
C GLU A 397 -7.53 14.39 -41.62
N GLN A 398 -8.59 15.05 -42.09
CA GLN A 398 -8.48 16.36 -42.76
C GLN A 398 -8.00 17.48 -41.83
N ALA A 399 -8.48 17.54 -40.58
CA ALA A 399 -8.04 18.58 -39.64
C ALA A 399 -6.59 18.38 -39.16
N LEU A 400 -6.09 17.13 -39.17
CA LEU A 400 -4.71 16.81 -38.83
C LEU A 400 -3.76 17.22 -39.96
N GLU A 401 -4.13 16.93 -41.22
CA GLU A 401 -3.35 17.34 -42.39
C GLU A 401 -3.30 18.86 -42.55
N GLU A 402 -4.41 19.56 -42.34
CA GLU A 402 -4.48 21.02 -42.44
C GLU A 402 -3.69 21.72 -41.32
N SER A 403 -3.71 21.16 -40.10
CA SER A 403 -2.88 21.64 -38.99
C SER A 403 -1.39 21.34 -39.19
N LEU A 404 -1.04 20.21 -39.81
CA LEU A 404 0.35 19.85 -40.12
C LEU A 404 0.91 20.76 -41.23
N ALA A 405 0.11 21.06 -42.25
CA ALA A 405 0.47 21.97 -43.34
C ALA A 405 0.64 23.42 -42.84
N ASN A 406 -0.23 23.89 -41.95
CA ASN A 406 -0.12 25.21 -41.35
C ASN A 406 1.09 25.32 -40.41
N ALA A 407 1.41 24.27 -39.65
CA ALA A 407 2.61 24.22 -38.81
C ALA A 407 3.90 24.22 -39.64
N GLN A 408 3.93 23.51 -40.77
CA GLN A 408 5.07 23.51 -41.70
C GLN A 408 5.27 24.87 -42.37
N ASN A 409 4.21 25.55 -42.80
CA ASN A 409 4.30 26.88 -43.39
C ASN A 409 4.77 27.95 -42.37
N ALA A 410 4.33 27.87 -41.12
CA ALA A 410 4.79 28.74 -40.05
C ALA A 410 6.28 28.54 -39.73
N LEU A 411 6.76 27.29 -39.74
CA LEU A 411 8.17 26.95 -39.55
C LEU A 411 9.05 27.47 -40.71
N GLN A 412 8.56 27.39 -41.95
CA GLN A 412 9.28 27.90 -43.12
C GLN A 412 9.41 29.42 -43.11
N HIS A 413 8.38 30.13 -42.64
CA HIS A 413 8.40 31.60 -42.58
C HIS A 413 9.37 32.13 -41.51
N VAL A 414 9.54 31.40 -40.40
CA VAL A 414 10.50 31.70 -39.33
C VAL A 414 11.93 31.39 -39.78
N ALA A 415 12.15 30.27 -40.48
CA ALA A 415 13.46 29.90 -41.02
C ALA A 415 14.03 30.95 -41.99
N ASN A 416 13.18 31.50 -42.86
CA ASN A 416 13.57 32.54 -43.83
C ASN A 416 13.89 33.90 -43.17
N LYS A 417 13.44 34.14 -41.94
CA LYS A 417 13.69 35.40 -41.21
C LYS A 417 15.00 35.37 -40.40
N LEU A 418 15.58 34.19 -40.19
CA LEU A 418 16.75 33.97 -39.32
C LEU A 418 18.09 33.84 -40.07
N TYR A 419 18.08 33.76 -41.41
CA TYR A 419 19.31 33.71 -42.22
C TYR A 419 19.51 34.98 -43.05
N ARG A 420 20.31 35.92 -42.54
CA ARG A 420 21.10 36.88 -43.33
C ARG A 420 22.58 36.72 -42.93
N PRO A 421 23.54 36.66 -43.87
CA PRO A 421 24.93 36.38 -43.55
C PRO A 421 25.68 37.63 -43.04
N ALA A 422 26.65 37.36 -42.17
CA ALA A 422 27.43 38.30 -41.36
C ALA A 422 28.39 39.19 -42.17
N SER A 423 28.71 40.37 -41.63
CA SER A 423 29.95 41.11 -41.97
C SER A 423 30.74 41.45 -40.69
N VAL A 424 31.93 40.84 -40.61
CA VAL A 424 33.25 41.35 -40.20
C VAL A 424 33.32 42.30 -39.00
N PHE A 425 34.01 41.89 -37.92
CA PHE A 425 35.12 42.63 -37.26
C PHE A 425 35.75 41.77 -36.14
N GLU A 426 37.09 41.67 -36.15
CA GLU A 426 37.99 41.30 -35.05
C GLU A 426 38.93 42.51 -34.78
N PRO A 427 39.76 42.58 -33.73
CA PRO A 427 39.51 42.33 -32.30
C PRO A 427 40.18 43.41 -31.39
N THR A 428 39.60 43.79 -30.24
CA THR A 428 40.39 44.43 -29.15
C THR A 428 39.81 44.20 -27.75
N SER A 429 40.64 43.58 -26.92
CA SER A 429 40.86 43.74 -25.46
C SER A 429 39.69 43.93 -24.48
N GLU A 430 39.64 42.98 -23.55
CA GLU A 430 39.20 43.06 -22.15
C GLU A 430 37.70 43.16 -21.83
N GLY A 431 37.11 41.99 -21.58
CA GLY A 431 35.85 41.83 -20.85
C GLY A 431 35.49 40.36 -20.71
N ARG A 432 35.98 39.69 -19.65
CA ARG A 432 35.62 38.29 -19.35
C ARG A 432 34.13 38.21 -18.97
N ILE A 433 33.29 37.71 -19.88
CA ILE A 433 31.96 37.19 -19.56
C ILE A 433 32.05 35.66 -19.55
N ALA A 434 31.87 35.07 -18.37
CA ALA A 434 31.93 33.63 -18.14
C ALA A 434 30.77 32.91 -18.85
N GLN A 435 31.13 31.88 -19.63
CA GLN A 435 30.20 30.97 -20.30
C GLN A 435 29.67 29.96 -19.28
N TRP A 436 28.40 30.05 -18.91
CA TRP A 436 27.74 29.07 -18.03
C TRP A 436 27.39 27.80 -18.84
N LYS A 437 28.24 26.78 -18.76
CA LYS A 437 27.83 25.39 -19.08
C LYS A 437 26.87 24.92 -18.00
N LEU A 438 25.62 24.62 -18.36
CA LEU A 438 24.64 24.05 -17.44
C LEU A 438 25.03 22.60 -17.12
N HIS A 439 25.79 22.41 -16.04
CA HIS A 439 25.92 21.11 -15.37
C HIS A 439 24.70 20.94 -14.46
N ALA A 440 23.80 20.01 -14.81
CA ALA A 440 22.77 19.57 -13.88
C ALA A 440 23.44 18.74 -12.77
N SER A 441 23.74 19.36 -11.63
CA SER A 441 24.10 18.65 -10.40
C SER A 441 22.87 18.55 -9.51
N LEU A 442 22.24 17.38 -9.46
CA LEU A 442 21.38 17.02 -8.33
C LEU A 442 22.29 16.35 -7.31
N SER A 443 22.71 17.14 -6.32
CA SER A 443 23.59 16.70 -5.24
C SER A 443 22.78 16.60 -3.95
N THR A 444 22.77 15.42 -3.32
CA THR A 444 22.54 15.29 -1.87
C THR A 444 23.86 15.07 -1.12
N GLY A 445 24.99 15.51 -1.69
CA GLY A 445 26.30 15.52 -1.03
C GLY A 445 27.48 15.86 -1.97
N PRO A 446 28.67 16.18 -1.43
CA PRO A 446 29.80 16.76 -2.18
C PRO A 446 30.45 15.88 -3.26
N GLN A 447 29.94 14.68 -3.54
CA GLN A 447 30.56 13.72 -4.45
C GLN A 447 29.53 13.09 -5.39
N GLN A 448 29.35 13.74 -6.53
CA GLN A 448 28.93 13.12 -7.79
C GLN A 448 29.55 13.90 -8.95
N GLN A 449 30.89 14.03 -8.91
CA GLN A 449 31.64 14.43 -10.11
C GLN A 449 31.82 13.26 -11.10
N LYS A 450 31.52 12.02 -10.69
CA LYS A 450 31.53 10.81 -11.53
C LYS A 450 30.10 10.44 -11.90
N GLY A 451 29.82 10.30 -13.20
CA GLY A 451 28.50 9.89 -13.73
C GLY A 451 28.17 8.41 -13.55
N THR A 452 29.12 7.63 -13.02
CA THR A 452 29.00 6.18 -12.84
C THR A 452 27.94 5.83 -11.78
N PHE A 453 27.02 4.94 -12.12
CA PHE A 453 26.02 4.39 -11.20
C PHE A 453 25.83 2.89 -11.42
N TYR A 454 25.12 2.27 -10.48
CA TYR A 454 24.90 0.83 -10.43
C TYR A 454 23.41 0.51 -10.40
N GLU A 455 22.97 -0.37 -11.28
CA GLU A 455 21.59 -0.88 -11.34
C GLU A 455 21.53 -2.24 -10.65
N LEU A 456 20.95 -2.25 -9.45
CA LEU A 456 20.64 -3.45 -8.68
C LEU A 456 19.31 -3.99 -9.18
N ARG A 457 19.25 -5.26 -9.54
CA ARG A 457 18.02 -5.86 -10.04
C ARG A 457 17.76 -7.19 -9.34
N THR A 458 16.51 -7.40 -8.98
CA THR A 458 16.03 -8.63 -8.35
C THR A 458 14.90 -9.18 -9.19
N TYR A 459 14.99 -10.43 -9.63
CA TYR A 459 13.88 -11.09 -10.32
C TYR A 459 13.32 -12.21 -9.47
N CYS A 460 12.01 -12.17 -9.26
CA CYS A 460 11.28 -13.26 -8.63
C CYS A 460 10.81 -14.23 -9.72
N ILE A 461 11.32 -15.44 -9.70
CA ILE A 461 11.04 -16.49 -10.66
C ILE A 461 9.86 -17.33 -10.14
N LYS A 462 9.00 -17.79 -11.05
CA LYS A 462 7.96 -18.77 -10.71
C LYS A 462 8.65 -20.06 -10.24
N PRO A 463 8.29 -20.63 -9.07
CA PRO A 463 9.00 -21.77 -8.49
C PRO A 463 9.23 -22.95 -9.46
N GLU A 464 8.21 -23.28 -10.25
CA GLU A 464 8.23 -24.34 -11.26
C GLU A 464 9.22 -24.10 -12.43
N HIS A 465 9.68 -22.85 -12.61
CA HIS A 465 10.58 -22.46 -13.68
C HIS A 465 11.99 -22.08 -13.19
N ASN A 466 12.28 -22.15 -11.89
CA ASN A 466 13.55 -21.68 -11.33
C ASN A 466 14.78 -22.30 -12.02
N SER A 467 14.84 -23.63 -12.11
CA SER A 467 15.95 -24.33 -12.78
C SER A 467 16.06 -24.00 -14.27
N ALA A 468 14.92 -23.93 -14.98
CA ALA A 468 14.88 -23.61 -16.40
C ALA A 468 15.36 -22.16 -16.67
N PHE A 469 14.98 -21.22 -15.81
CA PHE A 469 15.38 -19.82 -15.91
C PHE A 469 16.89 -19.64 -15.67
N LEU A 470 17.45 -20.33 -14.68
CA LEU A 470 18.89 -20.28 -14.39
C LEU A 470 19.71 -20.85 -15.55
N LYS A 471 19.28 -22.00 -16.11
CA LYS A 471 19.90 -22.59 -17.28
C LYS A 471 19.85 -21.64 -18.49
N LEU A 472 18.68 -21.11 -18.79
CA LEU A 472 18.46 -20.16 -19.89
C LEU A 472 19.36 -18.92 -19.74
N THR A 473 19.49 -18.40 -18.51
CA THR A 473 20.35 -17.24 -18.24
C THR A 473 21.81 -17.58 -18.43
N ASN A 474 22.28 -18.71 -17.92
CA ASN A 474 23.66 -19.13 -18.10
C ASN A 474 24.05 -19.29 -19.58
N GLU A 475 23.11 -19.75 -20.41
CA GLU A 475 23.33 -19.95 -21.85
C GLU A 475 23.31 -18.66 -22.68
N ASN A 476 22.71 -17.56 -22.20
CA ASN A 476 22.43 -16.38 -23.03
C ASN A 476 22.86 -15.04 -22.42
N ILE A 477 23.33 -15.00 -21.16
CA ILE A 477 23.69 -13.75 -20.49
C ILE A 477 24.83 -13.00 -21.21
N GLN A 478 25.67 -13.71 -21.96
CA GLN A 478 26.77 -13.16 -22.75
C GLN A 478 26.29 -12.10 -23.75
N LEU A 479 25.09 -12.29 -24.31
CA LEU A 479 24.46 -11.35 -25.24
C LEU A 479 24.27 -9.99 -24.56
N ARG A 480 23.86 -9.96 -23.29
CA ARG A 480 23.73 -8.71 -22.53
C ARG A 480 25.06 -8.15 -22.03
N THR A 481 25.99 -9.02 -21.62
CA THR A 481 27.29 -8.56 -21.13
C THR A 481 28.17 -7.97 -22.24
N ALA A 482 27.86 -8.25 -23.51
CA ALA A 482 28.47 -7.56 -24.64
C ALA A 482 28.14 -6.05 -24.68
N HIS A 483 26.99 -5.64 -24.12
CA HIS A 483 26.56 -4.24 -24.10
C HIS A 483 26.77 -3.54 -22.75
N SER A 484 26.77 -4.27 -21.64
CA SER A 484 26.87 -3.70 -20.29
C SER A 484 27.73 -4.53 -19.35
N GLU A 485 28.46 -3.85 -18.48
CA GLU A 485 29.31 -4.51 -17.48
C GLU A 485 28.45 -5.11 -16.35
N LEU A 486 28.52 -6.43 -16.21
CA LEU A 486 27.91 -7.18 -15.11
C LEU A 486 28.94 -7.35 -13.98
N LEU A 487 28.63 -6.81 -12.80
CA LEU A 487 29.52 -6.90 -11.64
C LEU A 487 29.31 -8.19 -10.84
N GLY A 488 28.10 -8.73 -10.87
CA GLY A 488 27.82 -10.02 -10.28
C GLY A 488 26.37 -10.46 -10.48
N TYR A 489 26.17 -11.76 -10.37
CA TYR A 489 24.90 -12.44 -10.55
C TYR A 489 24.80 -13.59 -9.55
N TRP A 490 23.72 -13.62 -8.79
CA TRP A 490 23.53 -14.54 -7.69
C TRP A 490 22.11 -15.11 -7.69
N SER A 491 21.98 -16.37 -7.27
CA SER A 491 20.72 -16.94 -6.81
C SER A 491 20.56 -16.71 -5.31
N VAL A 492 19.35 -16.41 -4.85
CA VAL A 492 19.06 -16.19 -3.44
C VAL A 492 18.71 -17.52 -2.77
N GLU A 493 19.44 -17.88 -1.72
CA GLU A 493 19.20 -19.11 -0.93
C GLU A 493 18.38 -18.85 0.33
N TYR A 494 18.60 -17.71 0.99
CA TYR A 494 17.92 -17.36 2.24
C TYR A 494 17.33 -15.96 2.17
N GLY A 495 16.07 -15.81 2.57
CA GLY A 495 15.35 -14.53 2.64
C GLY A 495 14.51 -14.18 1.39
N GLY A 496 14.68 -14.89 0.28
CA GLY A 496 13.92 -14.70 -0.96
C GLY A 496 14.05 -15.89 -1.91
N LEU A 497 13.35 -17.00 -1.62
CA LEU A 497 13.47 -18.23 -2.44
C LEU A 497 12.96 -18.02 -3.87
N ASN A 498 13.65 -18.63 -4.84
CA ASN A 498 13.40 -18.49 -6.29
C ASN A 498 13.64 -17.08 -6.81
N GLU A 499 14.60 -16.38 -6.22
CA GLU A 499 15.02 -15.07 -6.68
C GLU A 499 16.46 -15.10 -7.22
N VAL A 500 16.71 -14.22 -8.18
CA VAL A 500 18.06 -13.88 -8.63
C VAL A 500 18.32 -12.40 -8.41
N PHE A 501 19.52 -12.07 -7.98
CA PHE A 501 19.99 -10.71 -7.77
C PHE A 501 21.21 -10.46 -8.66
N HIS A 502 21.29 -9.30 -9.29
CA HIS A 502 22.44 -8.96 -10.11
C HIS A 502 22.67 -7.46 -10.24
N ILE A 503 23.94 -7.07 -10.38
CA ILE A 503 24.39 -5.67 -10.39
C ILE A 503 25.00 -5.31 -11.74
N TRP A 504 24.47 -4.27 -12.40
CA TRP A 504 25.00 -3.73 -13.65
C TRP A 504 25.66 -2.37 -13.42
N LYS A 505 26.81 -2.12 -14.03
CA LYS A 505 27.52 -0.84 -13.97
C LYS A 505 27.30 -0.03 -15.25
N TYR A 506 27.06 1.27 -15.09
CA TYR A 506 26.95 2.22 -16.18
C TYR A 506 27.72 3.50 -15.84
N GLU A 507 28.40 4.09 -16.83
CA GLU A 507 29.16 5.33 -16.71
C GLU A 507 28.28 6.59 -16.81
N SER A 508 27.07 6.45 -17.36
CA SER A 508 26.07 7.53 -17.42
C SER A 508 24.67 7.01 -17.75
N TYR A 509 23.65 7.84 -17.51
CA TYR A 509 22.26 7.50 -17.86
C TYR A 509 22.07 7.37 -19.37
N ALA A 510 22.78 8.18 -20.15
CA ALA A 510 22.79 8.11 -21.61
C ALA A 510 23.36 6.77 -22.10
N GLN A 511 24.46 6.29 -21.51
CA GLN A 511 25.00 4.97 -21.83
C GLN A 511 23.99 3.86 -21.50
N ARG A 512 23.35 3.90 -20.33
CA ARG A 512 22.31 2.91 -19.98
C ARG A 512 21.15 2.92 -20.97
N ALA A 513 20.69 4.11 -21.38
CA ALA A 513 19.62 4.24 -22.37
C ALA A 513 20.04 3.63 -23.72
N ALA A 514 21.26 3.93 -24.19
CA ALA A 514 21.80 3.37 -25.42
C ALA A 514 21.94 1.83 -25.37
N VAL A 515 22.44 1.27 -24.26
CA VAL A 515 22.51 -0.18 -24.05
C VAL A 515 21.13 -0.82 -24.14
N ARG A 516 20.12 -0.22 -23.49
CA ARG A 516 18.75 -0.75 -23.54
C ARG A 516 18.14 -0.65 -24.94
N ALA A 517 18.42 0.41 -25.67
CA ALA A 517 17.98 0.56 -27.05
C ALA A 517 18.63 -0.49 -27.97
N ALA A 518 19.94 -0.72 -27.82
CA ALA A 518 20.66 -1.76 -28.55
C ALA A 518 20.08 -3.16 -28.27
N LEU A 519 19.88 -3.51 -26.99
CA LEU A 519 19.29 -4.79 -26.61
C LEU A 519 17.83 -4.95 -27.08
N ALA A 520 17.08 -3.86 -27.20
CA ALA A 520 15.72 -3.91 -27.75
C ALA A 520 15.71 -4.23 -29.25
N GLN A 521 16.77 -3.86 -29.95
CA GLN A 521 16.94 -4.10 -31.39
C GLN A 521 17.68 -5.41 -31.70
N ASP A 522 18.38 -6.00 -30.73
CA ASP A 522 19.08 -7.28 -30.87
C ASP A 522 18.08 -8.45 -30.97
N PRO A 523 17.91 -9.07 -32.16
CA PRO A 523 16.95 -10.15 -32.34
C PRO A 523 17.35 -11.43 -31.59
N GLU A 524 18.63 -11.69 -31.38
CA GLU A 524 19.09 -12.86 -30.63
C GLU A 524 18.75 -12.70 -29.15
N TRP A 525 19.03 -11.53 -28.57
CA TRP A 525 18.64 -11.25 -27.18
C TRP A 525 17.13 -11.32 -26.97
N GLN A 526 16.34 -10.74 -27.88
CA GLN A 526 14.89 -10.77 -27.79
C GLN A 526 14.32 -12.18 -27.92
N ASN A 527 14.74 -12.92 -28.95
CA ASN A 527 14.16 -14.23 -29.28
C ASN A 527 14.73 -15.36 -28.44
N GLN A 528 16.04 -15.36 -28.17
CA GLN A 528 16.69 -16.47 -27.46
C GLN A 528 16.54 -16.33 -25.94
N TYR A 529 16.55 -15.11 -25.40
CA TYR A 529 16.45 -14.88 -23.95
C TYR A 529 15.12 -14.26 -23.51
N ILE A 530 14.82 -13.01 -23.92
CA ILE A 530 13.71 -12.24 -23.32
C ILE A 530 12.35 -12.90 -23.51
N SER A 531 12.03 -13.39 -24.71
CA SER A 531 10.75 -14.03 -25.01
C SER A 531 10.49 -15.30 -24.17
N LYS A 532 11.56 -16.03 -23.83
CA LYS A 532 11.52 -17.26 -23.02
C LYS A 532 11.60 -16.97 -21.52
N ALA A 533 12.37 -15.97 -21.13
CA ALA A 533 12.61 -15.59 -19.74
C ALA A 533 11.39 -14.88 -19.12
N LEU A 534 10.74 -13.96 -19.84
CA LEU A 534 9.61 -13.17 -19.31
C LEU A 534 8.44 -14.01 -18.76
N PRO A 535 7.97 -15.07 -19.45
CA PRO A 535 6.91 -15.93 -18.94
C PRO A 535 7.25 -16.67 -17.65
N MET A 536 8.55 -16.89 -17.37
CA MET A 536 9.04 -17.59 -16.18
C MET A 536 9.08 -16.68 -14.94
N LEU A 537 8.93 -15.37 -15.11
CA LEU A 537 9.05 -14.38 -14.03
C LEU A 537 7.68 -14.04 -13.44
N ARG A 538 7.67 -13.81 -12.12
CA ARG A 538 6.53 -13.28 -11.36
C ARG A 538 6.64 -11.76 -11.19
N ALA A 539 7.83 -11.27 -10.86
CA ALA A 539 8.12 -9.86 -10.63
C ALA A 539 9.58 -9.54 -10.98
N GLN A 540 9.85 -8.27 -11.25
CA GLN A 540 11.19 -7.73 -11.46
C GLN A 540 11.28 -6.36 -10.80
N ASP A 541 12.29 -6.19 -9.95
CA ASP A 541 12.63 -4.92 -9.34
C ASP A 541 13.96 -4.42 -9.91
N SER A 542 14.08 -3.10 -10.07
CA SER A 542 15.31 -2.43 -10.48
C SER A 542 15.48 -1.15 -9.67
N GLU A 543 16.65 -1.01 -9.08
CA GLU A 543 17.04 0.10 -8.23
C GLU A 543 18.34 0.71 -8.76
N VAL A 544 18.34 2.03 -8.99
CA VAL A 544 19.54 2.76 -9.38
C VAL A 544 20.18 3.29 -8.11
N THR A 545 21.47 3.00 -7.97
CA THR A 545 22.24 3.33 -6.79
C THR A 545 23.59 3.93 -7.15
N TYR A 546 24.20 4.62 -6.21
CA TYR A 546 25.58 5.06 -6.27
C TYR A 546 26.41 4.39 -5.19
N LEU A 547 27.68 4.16 -5.49
CA LEU A 547 28.62 3.73 -4.48
C LEU A 547 28.84 4.87 -3.48
N VAL A 548 28.74 4.57 -2.18
CA VAL A 548 29.04 5.59 -1.17
C VAL A 548 30.49 6.05 -1.30
N PRO A 549 30.81 7.32 -1.05
CA PRO A 549 32.06 7.88 -1.58
C PRO A 549 33.35 7.35 -0.96
N TRP A 550 33.25 6.65 0.16
CA TRP A 550 34.37 6.05 0.88
C TRP A 550 34.54 4.55 0.62
N CYS A 551 33.68 3.95 -0.20
CA CYS A 551 33.73 2.54 -0.56
C CYS A 551 34.26 2.42 -1.99
N GLU A 552 35.09 1.39 -2.22
CA GLU A 552 35.42 0.91 -3.55
C GLU A 552 34.81 -0.49 -3.70
N ILE A 553 34.55 -0.92 -4.95
CA ILE A 553 34.04 -2.27 -5.19
C ILE A 553 35.22 -3.23 -5.18
N ASP A 554 35.20 -4.17 -4.24
CA ASP A 554 36.18 -5.24 -4.16
C ASP A 554 35.68 -6.52 -4.86
N LYS A 555 36.60 -7.35 -5.35
CA LYS A 555 36.30 -8.65 -5.94
C LYS A 555 37.00 -9.74 -5.13
N PRO A 556 36.26 -10.52 -4.32
CA PRO A 556 36.84 -11.61 -3.55
C PRO A 556 37.67 -12.56 -4.44
N SER A 557 38.84 -12.98 -3.96
CA SER A 557 39.75 -13.86 -4.70
C SER A 557 39.31 -15.32 -4.76
N LYS A 558 38.27 -15.70 -4.00
CA LYS A 558 37.73 -17.05 -3.91
C LYS A 558 36.22 -17.05 -4.07
N GLU A 559 35.68 -18.19 -4.51
CA GLU A 559 34.25 -18.46 -4.44
C GLU A 559 33.78 -18.47 -2.98
N GLY A 560 32.51 -18.12 -2.76
CA GLY A 560 31.90 -18.11 -1.43
C GLY A 560 30.47 -17.61 -1.48
N VAL A 561 29.90 -17.36 -0.31
CA VAL A 561 28.53 -16.87 -0.16
C VAL A 561 28.50 -15.38 0.10
N TYR A 562 27.47 -14.73 -0.44
CA TYR A 562 27.31 -13.30 -0.34
C TYR A 562 26.11 -12.98 0.54
N GLU A 563 26.17 -11.85 1.22
CA GLU A 563 25.07 -11.34 2.01
C GLU A 563 24.78 -9.90 1.62
N LEU A 564 23.58 -9.67 1.12
CA LEU A 564 23.08 -8.32 0.86
C LEU A 564 22.28 -7.85 2.08
N VAL A 565 22.83 -6.92 2.84
CA VAL A 565 22.16 -6.29 3.98
C VAL A 565 21.61 -4.96 3.54
N THR A 566 20.31 -4.77 3.72
CA THR A 566 19.61 -3.54 3.35
C THR A 566 19.19 -2.78 4.59
N PHE A 567 19.52 -1.49 4.61
CA PHE A 567 19.22 -0.55 5.69
C PHE A 567 18.30 0.54 5.16
N GLN A 568 17.24 0.85 5.92
CA GLN A 568 16.46 2.06 5.69
C GLN A 568 17.02 3.19 6.56
N MET A 569 17.64 4.17 5.93
CA MET A 569 18.30 5.29 6.59
C MET A 569 17.36 6.48 6.76
N LYS A 570 17.71 7.38 7.70
CA LYS A 570 17.05 8.69 7.82
C LYS A 570 17.38 9.55 6.57
N PRO A 571 16.45 10.42 6.13
CA PRO A 571 16.70 11.37 5.06
C PRO A 571 17.89 12.29 5.35
N GLY A 572 18.56 12.75 4.28
CA GLY A 572 19.76 13.61 4.35
C GLY A 572 21.05 12.94 3.84
N GLY A 573 20.97 11.68 3.39
CA GLY A 573 22.05 11.01 2.67
C GLY A 573 23.33 10.76 3.48
N PRO A 574 24.43 10.36 2.81
CA PRO A 574 25.70 10.08 3.46
C PRO A 574 26.29 11.24 4.28
N ALA A 575 25.86 12.48 4.04
CA ALA A 575 26.25 13.62 4.86
C ALA A 575 25.80 13.49 6.32
N VAL A 576 24.61 12.89 6.55
CA VAL A 576 24.03 12.73 7.89
C VAL A 576 24.53 11.47 8.59
N TRP A 577 24.50 10.32 7.91
CA TRP A 577 24.81 9.03 8.53
C TRP A 577 26.13 8.41 8.09
N GLY A 578 26.77 8.94 7.03
CA GLY A 578 27.88 8.27 6.35
C GLY A 578 29.12 8.05 7.23
N LYS A 579 29.49 9.01 8.08
CA LYS A 579 30.64 8.86 8.99
C LYS A 579 30.42 7.73 9.99
N ALA A 580 29.25 7.71 10.62
CA ALA A 580 28.92 6.70 11.62
C ALA A 580 28.74 5.31 10.97
N PHE A 581 28.06 5.25 9.82
CA PHE A 581 27.86 4.01 9.08
C PHE A 581 29.18 3.42 8.58
N ARG A 582 30.09 4.27 8.05
CA ARG A 582 31.45 3.86 7.67
C ARG A 582 32.19 3.24 8.86
N ALA A 583 32.09 3.84 10.04
CA ALA A 583 32.75 3.31 11.23
C ALA A 583 32.21 1.91 11.61
N ALA A 584 30.89 1.72 11.58
CA ALA A 584 30.27 0.43 11.87
C ALA A 584 30.68 -0.66 10.84
N VAL A 585 30.60 -0.35 9.55
CA VAL A 585 30.97 -1.25 8.45
C VAL A 585 32.46 -1.58 8.48
N SER A 586 33.32 -0.57 8.64
CA SER A 586 34.78 -0.76 8.68
C SER A 586 35.24 -1.59 9.88
N THR A 587 34.52 -1.52 11.00
CA THR A 587 34.85 -2.31 12.20
C THR A 587 34.62 -3.80 11.95
N HIS A 588 33.55 -4.17 11.25
CA HIS A 588 33.30 -5.56 10.86
C HIS A 588 34.37 -6.08 9.90
N SER A 589 34.76 -5.26 8.92
CA SER A 589 35.80 -5.65 7.95
C SER A 589 37.18 -5.76 8.58
N LYS A 590 37.61 -4.76 9.38
CA LYS A 590 38.93 -4.75 10.04
C LYS A 590 39.09 -5.82 11.11
N ALA A 591 38.00 -6.23 11.76
CA ALA A 591 38.02 -7.32 12.72
C ALA A 591 38.10 -8.71 12.05
N GLY A 592 38.11 -8.77 10.72
CA GLY A 592 38.15 -10.02 9.95
C GLY A 592 36.82 -10.79 9.98
N TYR A 593 35.72 -10.13 10.34
CA TYR A 593 34.42 -10.80 10.47
C TYR A 593 33.68 -10.98 9.14
N ALA A 594 33.84 -10.05 8.22
CA ALA A 594 33.23 -10.13 6.91
C ALA A 594 34.07 -9.34 5.91
N HIS A 595 34.16 -9.82 4.68
CA HIS A 595 34.80 -9.08 3.61
C HIS A 595 33.75 -8.17 2.96
N LEU A 596 33.99 -6.86 2.94
CA LEU A 596 33.05 -5.90 2.36
C LEU A 596 33.28 -5.80 0.84
N VAL A 597 32.26 -6.12 0.05
CA VAL A 597 32.32 -6.07 -1.42
C VAL A 597 31.95 -4.69 -1.94
N GLY A 598 30.92 -4.07 -1.35
CA GLY A 598 30.46 -2.75 -1.80
C GLY A 598 29.32 -2.20 -0.96
N VAL A 599 29.18 -0.87 -0.95
CA VAL A 599 28.10 -0.17 -0.26
C VAL A 599 27.42 0.81 -1.19
N PHE A 600 26.13 0.58 -1.44
CA PHE A 600 25.33 1.26 -2.44
C PHE A 600 24.23 2.08 -1.77
N HIS A 601 24.05 3.33 -2.17
CA HIS A 601 22.99 4.23 -1.72
C HIS A 601 22.00 4.48 -2.86
N SER A 602 20.71 4.38 -2.56
CA SER A 602 19.64 4.50 -3.56
C SER A 602 19.45 5.92 -4.07
N GLU A 603 19.31 6.03 -5.39
CA GLU A 603 18.94 7.26 -6.10
C GLU A 603 17.54 7.14 -6.70
N PHE A 604 17.30 6.08 -7.46
CA PHE A 604 15.98 5.77 -8.01
C PHE A 604 15.54 4.39 -7.55
N GLY A 605 14.31 4.32 -7.02
CA GLY A 605 13.78 3.15 -6.33
C GLY A 605 13.28 3.57 -4.95
N LEU A 606 13.41 2.69 -3.96
CA LEU A 606 13.02 3.02 -2.59
C LEU A 606 14.09 3.93 -1.96
N LEU A 607 13.74 5.20 -1.75
CA LEU A 607 14.67 6.25 -1.32
C LEU A 607 15.21 6.03 0.09
N ASN A 608 16.38 6.63 0.36
CA ASN A 608 17.11 6.54 1.63
C ASN A 608 17.47 5.11 2.02
N ARG A 609 17.69 4.24 1.02
CA ARG A 609 18.08 2.87 1.22
C ARG A 609 19.57 2.73 0.99
N VAL A 610 20.21 1.97 1.88
CA VAL A 610 21.63 1.64 1.75
C VAL A 610 21.79 0.13 1.75
N HIS A 611 22.50 -0.39 0.78
CA HIS A 611 22.84 -1.80 0.66
C HIS A 611 24.32 -1.99 0.99
N ALA A 612 24.64 -2.91 1.89
CA ALA A 612 26.00 -3.39 2.09
C ALA A 612 26.08 -4.85 1.63
N LEU A 613 26.93 -5.10 0.63
CA LEU A 613 27.20 -6.43 0.11
C LEU A 613 28.45 -6.98 0.78
N TRP A 614 28.32 -8.15 1.40
CA TRP A 614 29.39 -8.83 2.12
C TRP A 614 29.70 -10.18 1.48
N TRP A 615 30.94 -10.64 1.62
CA TRP A 615 31.39 -11.96 1.21
C TRP A 615 31.90 -12.76 2.43
N TYR A 616 31.62 -14.06 2.39
CA TYR A 616 32.07 -15.06 3.34
C TYR A 616 32.48 -16.33 2.59
N GLU A 617 33.37 -17.12 3.18
CA GLU A 617 33.85 -18.38 2.60
C GLU A 617 32.71 -19.39 2.40
N ASP A 618 31.83 -19.52 3.39
CA ASP A 618 30.68 -20.45 3.38
C ASP A 618 29.56 -20.00 4.35
N PRO A 619 28.34 -20.58 4.27
CA PRO A 619 27.22 -20.22 5.13
C PRO A 619 27.48 -20.40 6.63
N ASP A 620 28.21 -21.44 7.03
CA ASP A 620 28.50 -21.76 8.43
C ASP A 620 29.50 -20.75 9.00
N ARG A 621 30.52 -20.38 8.21
CA ARG A 621 31.46 -19.32 8.57
C ARG A 621 30.74 -17.98 8.72
N ARG A 622 29.80 -17.64 7.83
CA ARG A 622 28.95 -16.45 7.98
C ARG A 622 28.16 -16.51 9.29
N ALA A 623 27.52 -17.64 9.60
CA ALA A 623 26.69 -17.80 10.79
C ALA A 623 27.51 -17.72 12.09
N ALA A 624 28.63 -18.43 12.17
CA ALA A 624 29.55 -18.42 13.30
C ALA A 624 30.09 -17.01 13.53
N THR A 625 30.50 -16.33 12.46
CA THR A 625 31.12 -15.02 12.56
C THR A 625 30.15 -13.93 12.99
N ARG A 626 28.89 -13.97 12.51
CA ARG A 626 27.82 -13.09 13.00
C ARG A 626 27.56 -13.24 14.50
N ARG A 627 27.58 -14.47 15.03
CA ARG A 627 27.39 -14.71 16.47
C ARG A 627 28.48 -14.04 17.30
N VAL A 628 29.73 -14.14 16.86
CA VAL A 628 30.88 -13.52 17.54
C VAL A 628 30.84 -12.00 17.39
N ALA A 629 30.60 -11.48 16.19
CA ALA A 629 30.53 -10.03 15.93
C ALA A 629 29.45 -9.33 16.77
N HIS A 630 28.31 -10.00 17.03
CA HIS A 630 27.24 -9.46 17.89
C HIS A 630 27.65 -9.32 19.38
N GLN A 631 28.71 -9.98 19.81
CA GLN A 631 29.21 -9.94 21.19
C GLN A 631 30.53 -9.17 21.32
N ASP A 632 31.18 -8.81 20.21
CA ASP A 632 32.40 -8.00 20.23
C ASP A 632 32.08 -6.55 20.63
N ALA A 633 32.65 -6.12 21.75
CA ALA A 633 32.45 -4.78 22.30
C ALA A 633 32.82 -3.66 21.31
N ARG A 634 33.80 -3.87 20.41
CA ARG A 634 34.22 -2.89 19.39
C ARG A 634 33.13 -2.71 18.34
N VAL A 635 32.55 -3.82 17.88
CA VAL A 635 31.45 -3.84 16.91
C VAL A 635 30.18 -3.24 17.51
N VAL A 636 29.85 -3.63 18.75
CA VAL A 636 28.68 -3.12 19.48
C VAL A 636 28.83 -1.61 19.77
N ALA A 637 30.02 -1.15 20.16
CA ALA A 637 30.28 0.27 20.38
C ALA A 637 30.18 1.10 19.09
N ALA A 638 30.74 0.61 17.98
CA ALA A 638 30.61 1.26 16.68
C ALA A 638 29.14 1.36 16.22
N GLY A 639 28.32 0.34 16.51
CA GLY A 639 26.88 0.36 16.27
C GLY A 639 26.07 1.29 17.21
N LYS A 640 26.59 1.62 18.39
CA LYS A 640 25.99 2.63 19.29
C LYS A 640 26.28 4.07 18.83
N VAL A 641 27.44 4.33 18.23
CA VAL A 641 27.82 5.66 17.68
C VAL A 641 26.99 6.02 16.43
N THR A 642 26.35 5.05 15.77
CA THR A 642 25.31 5.29 14.74
C THR A 642 23.94 5.68 15.31
N ALA A 643 23.74 5.61 16.63
CA ALA A 643 22.46 5.83 17.32
C ALA A 643 22.31 7.12 18.18
N PRO A 644 23.16 8.17 18.15
CA PRO A 644 22.94 9.37 18.96
C PRO A 644 21.83 10.21 18.31
N GLY A 645 20.60 9.96 18.75
CA GLY A 645 19.38 10.55 18.20
C GLY A 645 18.14 9.66 18.37
N PHE A 646 18.29 8.46 18.95
CA PHE A 646 17.18 7.70 19.50
C PHE A 646 16.90 8.23 20.92
N CYS A 647 15.77 8.93 21.08
CA CYS A 647 15.34 9.54 22.32
C CYS A 647 15.33 8.50 23.46
N THR A 648 16.09 8.78 24.53
CA THR A 648 16.11 8.02 25.77
C THR A 648 14.99 8.48 26.69
N THR A 649 13.92 7.68 26.79
CA THR A 649 13.11 7.56 28.02
C THR A 649 12.50 6.16 28.10
N LEU A 650 12.97 5.39 29.09
CA LEU A 650 12.32 4.25 29.76
C LEU A 650 11.60 3.22 28.87
N THR A 651 12.32 2.16 28.48
CA THR A 651 11.93 0.76 28.71
C THR A 651 13.07 -0.17 28.26
N SER A 652 13.68 -0.83 29.24
CA SER A 652 14.64 -1.91 29.06
C SER A 652 13.92 -3.18 28.57
N LEU A 653 13.52 -3.22 27.30
CA LEU A 653 13.16 -4.46 26.57
C LEU A 653 12.99 -4.24 25.05
N TRP A 654 13.63 -3.24 24.44
CA TRP A 654 13.61 -3.03 22.99
C TRP A 654 14.92 -2.43 22.50
N ALA A 655 15.99 -3.22 22.46
CA ALA A 655 17.20 -2.88 21.71
C ALA A 655 17.26 -3.74 20.44
N ARG A 656 16.44 -3.41 19.42
CA ARG A 656 16.55 -3.96 18.05
C ARG A 656 15.68 -3.24 17.00
N SER A 657 15.41 -1.95 17.15
CA SER A 657 14.69 -1.15 16.14
C SER A 657 15.65 -0.50 15.15
N GLY A 658 16.16 -1.31 14.23
CA GLY A 658 16.48 -0.89 12.87
C GLY A 658 15.87 -1.95 11.96
N ILE A 659 15.01 -1.57 11.01
CA ILE A 659 14.46 -2.54 10.07
C ILE A 659 15.60 -2.95 9.15
N HIS A 660 16.16 -4.14 9.39
CA HIS A 660 17.19 -4.76 8.57
C HIS A 660 16.54 -5.91 7.82
N SER A 661 16.66 -5.92 6.50
CA SER A 661 16.45 -7.14 5.71
C SER A 661 17.81 -7.65 5.26
N SER A 662 18.03 -8.95 5.35
CA SER A 662 19.27 -9.60 4.86
C SER A 662 18.87 -10.79 4.02
N ILE A 663 19.44 -10.87 2.82
CA ILE A 663 19.34 -12.05 1.96
C ILE A 663 20.73 -12.65 1.78
N VAL A 664 20.80 -13.98 1.74
CA VAL A 664 22.03 -14.72 1.45
C VAL A 664 21.95 -15.23 0.02
N LEU A 665 23.04 -15.00 -0.69
CA LEU A 665 23.21 -15.14 -2.12
C LEU A 665 24.25 -16.24 -2.38
N ALA A 666 23.89 -17.25 -3.16
CA ALA A 666 24.81 -18.22 -3.72
C ALA A 666 25.21 -17.79 -5.14
N GLY A 667 26.50 -17.86 -5.46
CA GLY A 667 26.99 -17.59 -6.80
C GLY A 667 26.54 -18.68 -7.77
N LEU A 668 26.01 -18.28 -8.93
CA LEU A 668 25.94 -19.19 -10.07
C LEU A 668 27.30 -19.21 -10.76
N LYS A 669 27.82 -20.42 -10.97
CA LYS A 669 28.94 -20.66 -11.88
C LYS A 669 28.53 -20.27 -13.31
N LEU A 670 28.80 -19.04 -13.69
CA LEU A 670 29.17 -18.73 -15.07
C LEU A 670 30.64 -19.13 -15.20
N THR A 671 30.89 -20.44 -15.29
CA THR A 671 32.22 -20.96 -15.60
C THR A 671 32.67 -20.37 -16.93
N GLY A 672 33.55 -19.38 -16.89
CA GLY A 672 34.95 -19.55 -17.32
C GLY A 672 35.22 -20.19 -18.68
N GLN A 673 34.30 -20.17 -19.63
CA GLN A 673 34.60 -20.42 -21.05
C GLN A 673 34.08 -19.22 -21.85
N ILE A 674 34.96 -18.66 -22.68
CA ILE A 674 34.80 -17.39 -23.43
C ILE A 674 35.32 -16.14 -22.68
N GLN A 675 36.45 -16.28 -21.99
CA GLN A 675 37.47 -15.22 -21.91
C GLN A 675 38.86 -15.69 -22.38
N GLN A 676 38.99 -16.94 -22.83
CA GLN A 676 40.26 -17.57 -23.20
C GLN A 676 40.32 -18.06 -24.66
N LEU A 677 39.50 -17.51 -25.56
CA LEU A 677 39.40 -17.99 -26.95
C LEU A 677 39.47 -16.90 -28.05
N LEU A 678 40.02 -15.72 -27.74
CA LEU A 678 40.41 -14.73 -28.76
C LEU A 678 41.72 -14.02 -28.37
N LYS A 679 42.77 -14.78 -28.07
CA LYS A 679 44.15 -14.24 -28.12
C LYS A 679 45.08 -14.96 -29.08
N HIS A 680 44.76 -16.15 -29.58
CA HIS A 680 45.58 -16.81 -30.59
C HIS A 680 44.69 -17.37 -31.70
N ILE A 681 45.15 -17.14 -32.94
CA ILE A 681 44.77 -17.76 -34.22
C ILE A 681 44.06 -16.81 -35.20
N VAL A 682 44.89 -16.11 -35.97
CA VAL A 682 44.89 -16.10 -37.45
C VAL A 682 46.38 -16.16 -37.84
N PRO A 683 46.84 -16.84 -38.92
CA PRO A 683 46.17 -17.69 -39.91
C PRO A 683 46.89 -19.06 -40.16
N ILE A 684 46.47 -19.77 -41.23
CA ILE A 684 47.29 -20.62 -42.14
C ILE A 684 47.21 -22.16 -41.94
N VAL A 685 46.60 -22.83 -42.95
CA VAL A 685 46.96 -24.14 -43.57
C VAL A 685 46.72 -25.38 -42.68
N SER A 686 46.29 -26.55 -43.13
CA SER A 686 45.85 -27.14 -44.39
C SER A 686 45.55 -28.61 -44.06
N THR A 687 44.69 -29.23 -44.88
CA THR A 687 44.72 -30.67 -45.22
C THR A 687 44.42 -31.73 -44.16
N LYS A 688 43.35 -32.47 -44.49
CA LYS A 688 43.28 -33.93 -44.70
C LYS A 688 43.02 -34.86 -43.51
N ASN A 689 41.94 -35.63 -43.72
CA ASN A 689 41.80 -37.08 -43.56
C ASN A 689 42.16 -37.67 -42.19
N LEU A 690 41.15 -38.14 -41.45
CA LEU A 690 40.52 -39.47 -41.56
C LEU A 690 39.29 -39.51 -40.65
#